data_AF-A0A094AQZ9-F1
#
_entry.id   AF-A0A094AQZ9-F1
#
_cell.length_a   1.000
_cell.length_b   1.000
_cell.length_c   1.000
_cell.angle_alpha   90.00
_cell.angle_beta   90.00
_cell.angle_gamma   90.00
#
_symmetry.space_group_name_H-M   'P 1'
#
loop_
_entity.id
_entity.type
_entity.pdbx_description
1 polymer ?
#
loop_
_entity_poly.entity_id
_entity_poly.type
_entity_poly.pdbx_seq_one_letter_code
_entity_poly.pdbx_strand_id
1 'polypeptide(L)'
;MTAHISFVDGKFSLIHIPLSLYSHFLQPILRVLLPHDIVVPKSAEGRDHIPDPSPVHGKQGFLNISITPVECSIVCRTEYAENVFQPAIELLSKEAREQVTISREPYLVFSISSAGMEASQRVMDLTAPLAMAGISIFFITTYYTDFILVPGKDHKTVVQTLLGRGFEFSETDEAYVAPSGISHSRDTSSDVAQPTTPPPSSVVELQERTFRLLSQRNVVPFIKDGLYLAQCSGKELDSSTYSSRPTFNDSNDAPAHSTWLHKVEPNLYLSLVAALAIQPRFLSVTLTKDDAPSLLIDKALLYLFGNFIAGDTDCDLVPIFLDLSNLPLESTGIVCGVAGRLVDQTKSLDFDDGELSYLSTARAGVVILTSEISEAALEALSDLAIIPYGVGHINFARDVLKKVDNMLVDPVMPQYTKLSTLFPAPTAHPSVAPIPTVIPDLPVYQEVGHAGHVALWVGFVLMLLSTLVFISMAWRVPVEKRVFHIIATFIAAIATLSYFGMATGGGNDFVHTLGSKCHRHTNPVHDVDVFRQLFWARYVDWLLTTPMILFSLALVAGLNGADILVTVVSSITMILTGLFAALGETKAQRWGFYVFAWLSYLVFHYQLVVGGRRNAATRGSGTARLFTVMGGFILILWIIYPIIWALGAGTGKLSVDTEIIWYVVLDVMAKPVFAFWLLSTHARSSAAPAIDGFWSHGLNNEGTLRLDDDEGA
;
A
#
# COMPACT_ATOMS: atom_id res chain seq x y z
N MET A 1 34.40 -21.11 7.59
CA MET A 1 33.60 -20.46 6.54
C MET A 1 34.31 -19.15 6.23
N THR A 2 34.88 -19.00 5.04
CA THR A 2 35.63 -17.81 4.65
C THR A 2 34.68 -16.85 3.94
N ALA A 3 34.13 -15.90 4.70
CA ALA A 3 33.40 -14.78 4.10
C ALA A 3 34.44 -13.77 3.59
N HIS A 4 34.33 -13.39 2.33
CA HIS A 4 35.23 -12.43 1.69
C HIS A 4 34.61 -11.04 1.77
N ILE A 5 35.42 -10.09 2.25
CA ILE A 5 35.04 -8.68 2.36
C ILE A 5 35.80 -7.91 1.29
N SER A 6 35.09 -7.09 0.51
CA SER A 6 35.72 -6.15 -0.44
C SER A 6 35.30 -4.71 -0.16
N PHE A 7 36.24 -3.80 -0.39
CA PHE A 7 35.99 -2.38 -0.25
C PHE A 7 35.38 -1.82 -1.52
N VAL A 8 34.32 -1.04 -1.37
CA VAL A 8 33.83 -0.20 -2.46
C VAL A 8 34.70 1.04 -2.52
N ASP A 9 35.35 1.27 -3.66
CA ASP A 9 36.22 2.43 -3.86
C ASP A 9 35.45 3.76 -3.72
N GLY A 10 35.98 4.64 -2.88
CA GLY A 10 35.45 5.98 -2.63
C GLY A 10 35.08 6.26 -1.18
N LYS A 11 34.64 7.50 -0.95
CA LYS A 11 34.13 8.00 0.34
C LYS A 11 32.68 8.40 0.17
N PHE A 12 31.82 7.97 1.08
CA PHE A 12 30.38 8.13 0.97
C PHE A 12 29.84 9.04 2.08
N SER A 13 28.81 9.81 1.77
CA SER A 13 28.09 10.63 2.73
C SER A 13 26.69 10.07 2.91
N LEU A 14 26.22 10.06 4.16
CA LEU A 14 24.87 9.71 4.53
C LEU A 14 24.04 10.99 4.69
N ILE A 15 22.93 11.07 3.97
CA ILE A 15 22.05 12.23 3.94
C ILE A 15 20.69 11.83 4.50
N HIS A 16 20.18 12.64 5.43
CA HIS A 16 18.84 12.57 6.00
C HIS A 16 17.98 13.69 5.44
N ILE A 17 16.84 13.33 4.83
CA ILE A 17 15.84 14.26 4.32
C ILE A 17 14.49 13.93 4.97
N PRO A 18 13.88 14.85 5.74
CA PRO A 18 12.52 14.70 6.25
C PRO A 18 11.51 14.56 5.11
N LEU A 19 10.47 13.74 5.30
CA LEU A 19 9.44 13.50 4.27
C LEU A 19 8.70 14.77 3.84
N SER A 20 8.57 15.77 4.73
CA SER A 20 7.98 17.08 4.43
C SER A 20 8.77 17.87 3.38
N LEU A 21 10.07 17.61 3.26
CA LEU A 21 10.97 18.28 2.32
C LEU A 21 11.27 17.43 1.08
N TYR A 22 10.76 16.20 1.00
CA TYR A 22 11.04 15.26 -0.08
C TYR A 22 10.84 15.86 -1.48
N SER A 23 9.74 16.60 -1.70
CA SER A 23 9.44 17.24 -2.98
C SER A 23 10.49 18.25 -3.43
N HIS A 24 11.17 18.93 -2.50
CA HIS A 24 12.26 19.87 -2.80
C HIS A 24 13.54 19.14 -3.23
N PHE A 25 13.69 17.88 -2.81
CA PHE A 25 14.86 17.04 -3.10
C PHE A 25 14.64 16.06 -4.24
N LEU A 26 13.43 15.97 -4.82
CA LEU A 26 13.18 15.07 -5.95
C LEU A 26 14.13 15.34 -7.12
N GLN A 27 14.36 16.61 -7.49
CA GLN A 27 15.28 16.94 -8.58
C GLN A 27 16.75 16.58 -8.26
N PRO A 28 17.31 16.91 -7.08
CA PRO A 28 18.60 16.41 -6.64
C PRO A 28 18.72 14.87 -6.64
N ILE A 29 17.70 14.16 -6.16
CA ILE A 29 17.65 12.69 -6.13
C ILE A 29 17.74 12.15 -7.56
N LEU A 30 16.94 12.69 -8.48
CA LEU A 30 16.93 12.27 -9.89
C LEU A 30 18.26 12.55 -10.59
N ARG A 31 18.96 13.64 -10.24
CA ARG A 31 20.28 13.96 -10.80
C ARG A 31 21.36 12.96 -10.40
N VAL A 32 21.24 12.35 -9.22
CA VAL A 32 22.18 11.34 -8.73
C VAL A 32 21.80 9.94 -9.21
N LEU A 33 20.50 9.67 -9.37
CA LEU A 33 19.98 8.41 -9.89
C LEU A 33 20.21 8.23 -11.40
N LEU A 34 19.97 9.28 -12.20
CA LEU A 34 20.05 9.22 -13.65
C LEU A 34 21.46 9.63 -14.15
N PRO A 35 22.00 8.97 -15.18
CA PRO A 35 23.26 9.39 -15.79
C PRO A 35 23.17 10.80 -16.35
N HIS A 36 24.01 11.68 -15.83
CA HIS A 36 24.24 12.99 -16.43
C HIS A 36 25.75 13.20 -16.53
N ASP A 37 26.25 13.53 -17.72
CA ASP A 37 27.69 13.76 -18.01
C ASP A 37 28.26 15.04 -17.40
N ILE A 38 27.52 15.73 -16.53
CA ILE A 38 27.83 17.13 -16.22
C ILE A 38 27.76 17.38 -14.71
N VAL A 39 28.87 17.08 -14.02
CA VAL A 39 29.26 17.83 -12.82
C VAL A 39 30.08 19.02 -13.33
N VAL A 40 29.48 20.22 -13.42
CA VAL A 40 30.27 21.45 -13.68
C VAL A 40 31.02 21.78 -12.38
N PRO A 41 32.36 21.69 -12.33
CA PRO A 41 33.11 22.05 -11.13
C PRO A 41 33.02 23.56 -10.90
N LYS A 42 32.78 23.98 -9.67
CA LYS A 42 32.98 25.38 -9.25
C LYS A 42 34.48 25.62 -9.02
N SER A 43 35.22 26.05 -10.04
CA SER A 43 36.48 26.76 -9.81
C SER A 43 36.64 27.92 -10.79
N ALA A 44 36.46 29.13 -10.27
CA ALA A 44 36.93 30.35 -10.89
C ALA A 44 38.43 30.48 -10.58
N GLU A 45 39.29 29.99 -11.49
CA GLU A 45 40.64 30.48 -11.77
C GLU A 45 41.34 29.53 -12.75
N GLY A 46 41.90 30.08 -13.85
CA GLY A 46 42.77 29.34 -14.77
C GLY A 46 42.16 29.08 -16.15
N ARG A 47 42.62 29.85 -17.14
CA ARG A 47 42.48 29.51 -18.57
C ARG A 47 43.28 28.23 -18.83
N ASP A 48 42.80 27.41 -19.77
CA ASP A 48 43.44 26.20 -20.30
C ASP A 48 43.34 24.93 -19.43
N HIS A 49 42.12 24.48 -19.15
CA HIS A 49 41.86 23.06 -18.93
C HIS A 49 40.78 22.58 -19.91
N ILE A 50 41.20 21.79 -20.89
CA ILE A 50 40.32 20.95 -21.70
C ILE A 50 39.54 20.07 -20.70
N PRO A 51 38.20 20.02 -20.76
CA PRO A 51 37.43 19.11 -19.91
C PRO A 51 37.94 17.70 -20.21
N ASP A 52 38.49 17.04 -19.19
CA ASP A 52 38.90 15.64 -19.29
C ASP A 52 37.69 14.83 -19.79
N PRO A 53 37.76 14.24 -21.00
CA PRO A 53 36.65 13.50 -21.59
C PRO A 53 36.45 12.13 -20.92
N SER A 54 37.18 11.82 -19.84
CA SER A 54 36.95 10.61 -19.07
C SER A 54 35.52 10.61 -18.49
N PRO A 55 34.67 9.63 -18.86
CA PRO A 55 33.31 9.58 -18.35
C PRO A 55 33.36 9.37 -16.83
N VAL A 56 32.87 10.35 -16.07
CA VAL A 56 32.66 10.25 -14.61
C VAL A 56 31.64 9.14 -14.27
N HIS A 57 30.98 8.57 -15.29
CA HIS A 57 29.93 7.55 -15.19
C HIS A 57 30.34 6.26 -14.47
N GLY A 58 31.63 5.94 -14.37
CA GLY A 58 32.13 4.80 -13.59
C GLY A 58 32.49 5.11 -12.12
N LYS A 59 32.29 6.35 -11.65
CA LYS A 59 32.87 6.82 -10.36
C LYS A 59 31.93 6.78 -9.15
N GLN A 60 30.61 6.55 -9.28
CA GLN A 60 29.74 6.51 -8.09
C GLN A 60 30.06 5.33 -7.15
N GLY A 61 30.41 4.15 -7.69
CA GLY A 61 30.78 2.95 -6.93
C GLY A 61 29.62 2.30 -6.18
N PHE A 62 28.85 3.10 -5.42
CA PHE A 62 27.70 2.71 -4.63
C PHE A 62 26.72 3.89 -4.46
N LEU A 63 25.43 3.63 -4.64
CA LEU A 63 24.33 4.56 -4.36
C LEU A 63 23.20 3.80 -3.68
N ASN A 64 22.74 4.26 -2.53
CA ASN A 64 21.50 3.79 -1.92
C ASN A 64 20.53 4.97 -1.74
N ILE A 65 19.28 4.79 -2.17
CA ILE A 65 18.18 5.73 -1.96
C ILE A 65 17.06 4.96 -1.27
N SER A 66 16.81 5.27 -0.01
CA SER A 66 15.84 4.60 0.84
C SER A 66 14.77 5.57 1.34
N ILE A 67 13.55 5.40 0.87
CA ILE A 67 12.36 6.15 1.31
C ILE A 67 11.55 5.23 2.19
N THR A 68 11.27 5.67 3.40
CA THR A 68 10.51 4.94 4.42
C THR A 68 9.38 5.82 4.94
N PRO A 69 8.44 5.29 5.74
CA PRO A 69 7.43 6.10 6.43
C PRO A 69 8.00 7.12 7.42
N VAL A 70 9.28 7.00 7.82
CA VAL A 70 9.95 7.90 8.76
C VAL A 70 10.69 9.01 8.02
N GLU A 71 11.42 8.67 6.96
CA GLU A 71 12.36 9.58 6.29
C GLU A 71 12.75 9.12 4.87
N CYS A 72 13.41 10.02 4.14
CA CYS A 72 14.21 9.69 2.96
C CYS A 72 15.69 9.75 3.34
N SER A 73 16.42 8.65 3.13
CA SER A 73 17.85 8.53 3.39
C SER A 73 18.60 8.21 2.11
N ILE A 74 19.74 8.87 1.90
CA ILE A 74 20.55 8.72 0.70
C ILE A 74 22.00 8.48 1.11
N VAL A 75 22.60 7.43 0.56
CA VAL A 75 24.04 7.19 0.63
C VAL A 75 24.60 7.39 -0.77
N CYS A 76 25.44 8.40 -0.94
CA CYS A 76 26.09 8.68 -2.21
C CYS A 76 27.53 9.13 -1.99
N ARG A 77 28.34 9.16 -3.06
CA ARG A 77 29.72 9.65 -2.97
C ARG A 77 29.76 11.08 -2.44
N THR A 78 30.78 11.38 -1.65
CA THR A 78 30.92 12.68 -0.96
C THR A 78 30.84 13.85 -1.94
N GLU A 79 31.35 13.70 -3.16
CA GLU A 79 31.29 14.76 -4.17
C GLU A 79 29.86 15.07 -4.64
N TYR A 80 28.94 14.10 -4.64
CA TYR A 80 27.53 14.36 -4.98
C TYR A 80 26.79 15.03 -3.82
N ALA A 81 27.13 14.67 -2.57
CA ALA A 81 26.60 15.36 -1.40
C ALA A 81 26.98 16.85 -1.43
N GLU A 82 28.23 17.18 -1.74
CA GLU A 82 28.75 18.56 -1.78
C GLU A 82 28.30 19.35 -3.03
N ASN A 83 28.22 18.71 -4.21
CA ASN A 83 27.94 19.45 -5.45
C ASN A 83 26.46 19.45 -5.86
N VAL A 84 25.65 18.52 -5.34
CA VAL A 84 24.23 18.38 -5.72
C VAL A 84 23.30 18.68 -4.55
N PHE A 85 23.50 18.02 -3.40
CA PHE A 85 22.60 18.16 -2.25
C PHE A 85 22.87 19.41 -1.43
N GLN A 86 24.14 19.76 -1.17
CA GLN A 86 24.49 20.95 -0.40
C GLN A 86 23.94 22.25 -1.01
N PRO A 87 24.04 22.49 -2.34
CA PRO A 87 23.39 23.65 -2.96
C PRO A 87 21.86 23.62 -2.84
N ALA A 88 21.24 22.45 -2.92
CA ALA A 88 19.79 22.31 -2.74
C ALA A 88 19.35 22.66 -1.32
N ILE A 89 20.14 22.26 -0.31
CA ILE A 89 19.93 22.61 1.10
C ILE A 89 20.08 24.13 1.34
N GLU A 90 21.02 24.77 0.65
CA GLU A 90 21.25 26.22 0.75
C GLU A 90 20.10 27.06 0.19
N LEU A 91 19.30 26.50 -0.74
CA LEU A 91 18.11 27.16 -1.28
C LEU A 91 16.90 27.13 -0.33
N LEU A 92 16.93 26.30 0.71
CA LEU A 92 15.86 26.19 1.69
C LEU A 92 15.84 27.36 2.69
N SER A 93 14.68 27.58 3.31
CA SER A 93 14.55 28.47 4.47
C SER A 93 15.43 27.98 5.62
N LYS A 94 15.79 28.89 6.54
CA LYS A 94 16.67 28.58 7.68
C LYS A 94 16.13 27.43 8.54
N GLU A 95 14.82 27.41 8.78
CA GLU A 95 14.12 26.39 9.57
C GLU A 95 14.11 25.02 8.88
N ALA A 96 13.93 24.98 7.55
CA ALA A 96 13.95 23.74 6.78
C ALA A 96 15.38 23.18 6.64
N ARG A 97 16.39 24.07 6.56
CA ARG A 97 17.80 23.69 6.47
C ARG A 97 18.28 22.91 7.70
N GLU A 98 17.83 23.28 8.90
CA GLU A 98 18.23 22.63 10.14
C GLU A 98 17.67 21.19 10.27
N GLN A 99 16.63 20.85 9.50
CA GLN A 99 16.02 19.51 9.52
C GLN A 99 16.75 18.52 8.61
N VAL A 100 17.42 18.98 7.55
CA VAL A 100 18.19 18.13 6.64
C VAL A 100 19.59 17.94 7.21
N THR A 101 20.08 16.70 7.28
CA THR A 101 21.41 16.42 7.85
C THR A 101 22.28 15.68 6.84
N ILE A 102 23.49 16.18 6.59
CA ILE A 102 24.55 15.45 5.91
C ILE A 102 25.55 14.98 6.97
N SER A 103 26.03 13.75 6.87
CA SER A 103 27.06 13.21 7.75
C SER A 103 28.30 14.09 7.77
N ARG A 104 28.81 14.39 8.98
CA ARG A 104 30.01 15.21 9.16
C ARG A 104 31.28 14.50 8.71
N GLU A 105 31.31 13.19 8.91
CA GLU A 105 32.43 12.34 8.54
C GLU A 105 32.03 11.46 7.35
N PRO A 106 32.97 11.19 6.43
CA PRO A 106 32.74 10.26 5.34
C PRO A 106 32.70 8.83 5.86
N TYR A 107 31.83 8.02 5.27
CA TYR A 107 31.70 6.59 5.49
C TYR A 107 32.47 5.80 4.42
N LEU A 108 32.95 4.62 4.81
CA LEU A 108 33.45 3.58 3.92
C LEU A 108 32.40 2.49 3.80
N VAL A 109 32.23 1.95 2.59
CA VAL A 109 31.26 0.89 2.30
C VAL A 109 32.01 -0.42 2.06
N PHE A 110 31.60 -1.47 2.78
CA PHE A 110 32.08 -2.84 2.57
C PHE A 110 30.97 -3.64 1.93
N SER A 111 31.30 -4.42 0.90
CA SER A 111 30.43 -5.49 0.44
C SER A 111 30.91 -6.82 1.03
N ILE A 112 29.94 -7.66 1.35
CA ILE A 112 30.17 -8.99 1.91
C ILE A 112 29.72 -10.03 0.90
N SER A 113 30.65 -10.87 0.46
CA SER A 113 30.34 -12.09 -0.26
C SER A 113 30.39 -13.27 0.71
N SER A 114 29.23 -13.86 0.97
CA SER A 114 29.05 -14.87 2.02
C SER A 114 28.38 -16.11 1.43
N ALA A 115 29.08 -16.78 0.53
CA ALA A 115 28.64 -18.07 0.00
C ALA A 115 28.49 -19.09 1.16
N GLY A 116 27.26 -19.53 1.43
CA GLY A 116 26.97 -20.65 2.34
C GLY A 116 26.79 -20.32 3.83
N MET A 117 26.58 -19.05 4.20
CA MET A 117 26.18 -18.67 5.57
C MET A 117 24.69 -18.29 5.62
N GLU A 118 23.96 -18.76 6.64
CA GLU A 118 22.57 -18.39 6.92
C GLU A 118 22.41 -16.88 7.16
N ALA A 119 21.41 -16.24 6.54
CA ALA A 119 21.26 -14.79 6.52
C ALA A 119 21.27 -14.14 7.91
N SER A 120 20.55 -14.73 8.87
CA SER A 120 20.45 -14.23 10.24
C SER A 120 21.78 -14.38 11.02
N GLN A 121 22.50 -15.48 10.81
CA GLN A 121 23.81 -15.73 11.41
C GLN A 121 24.90 -14.84 10.81
N ARG A 122 24.82 -14.51 9.51
CA ARG A 122 25.73 -13.54 8.87
C ARG A 122 25.66 -12.16 9.51
N VAL A 123 24.45 -11.63 9.68
CA VAL A 123 24.25 -10.32 10.33
C VAL A 123 24.87 -10.34 11.71
N MET A 124 24.69 -11.41 12.48
CA MET A 124 25.27 -11.51 13.82
C MET A 124 26.79 -11.61 13.82
N ASP A 125 27.37 -12.47 12.99
CA ASP A 125 28.82 -12.71 12.96
C ASP A 125 29.62 -11.47 12.53
N LEU A 126 29.00 -10.63 11.69
CA LEU A 126 29.59 -9.38 11.20
C LEU A 126 29.36 -8.20 12.14
N THR A 127 28.14 -8.05 12.66
CA THR A 127 27.78 -6.85 13.44
C THR A 127 28.21 -6.94 14.91
N ALA A 128 28.25 -8.14 15.49
CA ALA A 128 28.67 -8.34 16.88
C ALA A 128 30.10 -7.85 17.16
N PRO A 129 31.15 -8.25 16.41
CA PRO A 129 32.51 -7.81 16.72
C PRO A 129 32.68 -6.29 16.57
N LEU A 130 32.01 -5.66 15.60
CA LEU A 130 32.05 -4.21 15.40
C LEU A 130 31.32 -3.46 16.53
N ALA A 131 30.16 -3.97 16.96
CA ALA A 131 29.42 -3.39 18.07
C ALA A 131 30.18 -3.51 19.41
N MET A 132 30.88 -4.63 19.62
CA MET A 132 31.76 -4.83 20.78
C MET A 132 32.97 -3.90 20.78
N ALA A 133 33.48 -3.55 19.60
CA ALA A 133 34.52 -2.54 19.42
C ALA A 133 34.01 -1.10 19.56
N GLY A 134 32.70 -0.91 19.77
CA GLY A 134 32.10 0.42 19.91
C GLY A 134 32.04 1.20 18.60
N ILE A 135 31.92 0.51 17.47
CA ILE A 135 31.85 1.13 16.13
C ILE A 135 30.38 1.23 15.70
N SER A 136 29.96 2.43 15.27
CA SER A 136 28.62 2.64 14.70
C SER A 136 28.61 2.15 13.25
N ILE A 137 27.55 1.43 12.87
CA ILE A 137 27.42 0.84 11.54
C ILE A 137 26.03 1.06 10.98
N PHE A 138 25.92 1.18 9.66
CA PHE A 138 24.66 1.03 8.93
C PHE A 138 24.74 -0.25 8.11
N PHE A 139 23.73 -1.11 8.22
CA PHE A 139 23.66 -2.39 7.53
C PHE A 139 22.57 -2.35 6.47
N ILE A 140 22.90 -2.66 5.22
CA ILE A 140 21.98 -2.62 4.08
C ILE A 140 22.01 -3.99 3.41
N THR A 141 20.95 -4.77 3.63
CA THR A 141 20.70 -6.02 2.91
C THR A 141 20.19 -5.72 1.51
N THR A 142 20.75 -6.36 0.48
CA THR A 142 20.27 -6.22 -0.90
C THR A 142 19.99 -7.60 -1.52
N TYR A 143 19.51 -7.62 -2.77
CA TYR A 143 19.18 -8.86 -3.49
C TYR A 143 20.41 -9.76 -3.70
N TYR A 144 21.60 -9.19 -3.87
CA TYR A 144 22.82 -9.94 -4.18
C TYR A 144 23.83 -9.95 -3.04
N THR A 145 24.05 -8.79 -2.42
CA THR A 145 25.18 -8.56 -1.52
C THR A 145 24.76 -7.71 -0.32
N ASP A 146 25.33 -8.03 0.84
CA ASP A 146 25.11 -7.26 2.07
C ASP A 146 26.16 -6.16 2.16
N PHE A 147 25.73 -4.93 2.49
CA PHE A 147 26.62 -3.79 2.61
C PHE A 147 26.66 -3.26 4.05
N ILE A 148 27.86 -2.89 4.50
CA ILE A 148 28.07 -2.22 5.78
C ILE A 148 28.69 -0.85 5.52
N LEU A 149 28.16 0.19 6.16
CA LEU A 149 28.79 1.50 6.21
C LEU A 149 29.44 1.68 7.57
N VAL A 150 30.71 2.10 7.58
CA VAL A 150 31.41 2.49 8.83
C VAL A 150 32.02 3.89 8.68
N PRO A 151 32.15 4.66 9.77
CA PRO A 151 32.88 5.92 9.74
C PRO A 151 34.33 5.71 9.30
N GLY A 152 34.82 6.55 8.38
CA GLY A 152 36.18 6.41 7.83
C GLY A 152 37.30 6.52 8.87
N LYS A 153 37.04 7.18 10.01
CA LYS A 153 37.98 7.23 11.16
C LYS A 153 38.23 5.85 11.79
N ASP A 154 37.25 4.95 11.73
CA ASP A 154 37.28 3.65 12.38
C ASP A 154 37.86 2.55 11.47
N HIS A 155 38.25 2.89 10.24
CA HIS A 155 38.76 1.95 9.23
C HIS A 155 39.79 0.95 9.76
N LYS A 156 40.83 1.43 10.46
CA LYS A 156 41.90 0.59 11.01
C LYS A 156 41.37 -0.38 12.06
N THR A 157 40.49 0.09 12.93
CA THR A 157 39.85 -0.70 13.99
C THR A 157 38.94 -1.77 13.39
N VAL A 158 38.19 -1.45 12.34
CA VAL A 158 37.32 -2.38 11.62
C VAL A 158 38.14 -3.52 11.01
N VAL A 159 39.19 -3.21 10.26
CA VAL A 159 40.06 -4.22 9.63
C VAL A 159 40.69 -5.12 10.70
N GLN A 160 41.25 -4.55 11.77
CA GLN A 160 41.85 -5.33 12.86
C GLN A 160 40.83 -6.23 13.57
N THR A 161 39.61 -5.73 13.77
CA THR A 161 38.53 -6.45 14.46
C THR A 161 38.01 -7.63 13.63
N LEU A 162 37.84 -7.43 12.32
CA LEU A 162 37.35 -8.48 11.41
C LEU A 162 38.43 -9.52 11.09
N LEU A 163 39.69 -9.11 10.88
CA LEU A 163 40.82 -10.05 10.75
C LEU A 163 40.98 -10.92 12.01
N GLY A 164 40.82 -10.32 13.19
CA GLY A 164 40.87 -11.04 14.47
C GLY A 164 39.76 -12.08 14.66
N ARG A 165 38.72 -12.07 13.82
CA ARG A 165 37.62 -13.05 13.79
C ARG A 165 37.68 -14.00 12.59
N GLY A 166 38.73 -13.93 11.78
CA GLY A 166 38.96 -14.86 10.67
C GLY A 166 38.28 -14.49 9.35
N PHE A 167 37.88 -13.22 9.16
CA PHE A 167 37.43 -12.71 7.86
C PHE A 167 38.64 -12.37 6.98
N GLU A 168 38.52 -12.61 5.67
CA GLU A 168 39.56 -12.34 4.67
C GLU A 168 39.14 -11.20 3.74
N PHE A 169 40.09 -10.32 3.40
CA PHE A 169 39.87 -9.21 2.47
C PHE A 169 40.38 -9.58 1.07
N SER A 170 39.65 -9.18 0.02
CA SER A 170 39.98 -9.50 -1.38
C SER A 170 41.25 -8.78 -1.89
N GLU A 171 41.96 -9.41 -2.84
CA GLU A 171 43.31 -9.07 -3.32
C GLU A 171 43.50 -7.65 -3.91
N THR A 172 42.43 -6.91 -4.22
CA THR A 172 42.50 -5.54 -4.75
C THR A 172 43.00 -4.52 -3.72
N ASP A 173 43.05 -4.89 -2.44
CA ASP A 173 43.45 -4.02 -1.31
C ASP A 173 44.75 -4.46 -0.61
N GLU A 174 45.55 -5.35 -1.21
CA GLU A 174 46.84 -5.86 -0.67
C GLU A 174 47.97 -4.82 -0.56
N ALA A 175 47.69 -3.52 -0.67
CA ALA A 175 48.69 -2.47 -0.47
C ALA A 175 49.08 -2.23 0.99
N TYR A 176 48.59 -3.01 1.97
CA TYR A 176 48.94 -2.81 3.38
C TYR A 176 49.28 -4.10 4.13
N VAL A 177 50.49 -4.59 3.90
CA VAL A 177 51.14 -5.60 4.75
C VAL A 177 51.26 -5.05 6.18
N ALA A 178 50.73 -5.79 7.15
CA ALA A 178 50.94 -5.51 8.58
C ALA A 178 52.45 -5.52 8.92
N PRO A 179 53.00 -4.51 9.61
CA PRO A 179 54.34 -4.66 10.14
C PRO A 179 54.28 -5.61 11.35
N SER A 180 54.87 -6.78 11.14
CA SER A 180 55.38 -7.62 12.21
C SER A 180 56.44 -6.83 12.97
N GLY A 181 56.22 -6.50 14.24
CA GLY A 181 57.24 -5.84 15.05
C GLY A 181 56.72 -5.27 16.36
N ILE A 182 56.86 -6.04 17.43
CA ILE A 182 56.77 -5.57 18.81
C ILE A 182 57.81 -4.44 18.99
N SER A 183 57.36 -3.20 19.20
CA SER A 183 58.16 -2.21 19.94
C SER A 183 57.25 -1.23 20.68
N HIS A 184 57.50 -1.13 21.99
CA HIS A 184 56.84 -0.18 22.88
C HIS A 184 57.31 1.25 22.55
N SER A 185 56.39 2.11 22.13
CA SER A 185 56.55 3.56 22.23
C SER A 185 55.48 4.14 23.17
N ARG A 186 55.94 4.70 24.28
CA ARG A 186 55.17 5.59 25.15
C ARG A 186 55.00 6.90 24.40
N ASP A 187 53.78 7.22 23.98
CA ASP A 187 53.44 8.57 23.56
C ASP A 187 52.33 9.17 24.42
N THR A 188 52.58 10.44 24.69
CA THR A 188 51.94 11.37 25.61
C THR A 188 50.50 11.70 25.24
N SER A 189 49.68 11.83 26.28
CA SER A 189 48.26 12.17 26.27
C SER A 189 47.93 13.42 25.44
N SER A 190 47.21 13.21 24.34
CA SER A 190 46.32 14.21 23.72
C SER A 190 44.87 13.80 24.00
N ASP A 191 44.09 14.74 24.51
CA ASP A 191 42.69 14.57 24.93
C ASP A 191 41.80 14.00 23.82
N VAL A 192 41.62 12.68 23.83
CA VAL A 192 40.54 12.00 23.14
C VAL A 192 39.39 11.87 24.15
N ALA A 193 38.25 12.47 23.84
CA ALA A 193 37.03 12.29 24.61
C ALA A 193 36.73 10.78 24.72
N GLN A 194 36.83 10.24 25.94
CA GLN A 194 36.55 8.84 26.22
C GLN A 194 35.09 8.49 25.89
N PRO A 195 34.81 7.31 25.33
CA PRO A 195 33.44 6.83 25.19
C PRO A 195 32.80 6.74 26.59
N THR A 196 31.57 7.24 26.72
CA THR A 196 30.88 7.44 28.01
C THR A 196 30.41 6.15 28.69
N THR A 197 30.67 4.97 28.10
CA THR A 197 30.38 3.66 28.71
C THR A 197 31.48 2.64 28.39
N PRO A 198 31.82 1.71 29.31
CA PRO A 198 32.79 0.65 29.05
C PRO A 198 32.28 -0.29 27.93
N PRO A 199 33.16 -0.89 27.11
CA PRO A 199 32.73 -1.83 26.07
C PRO A 199 31.97 -3.02 26.68
N PRO A 200 30.93 -3.55 26.01
CA PRO A 200 30.19 -4.70 26.49
C PRO A 200 31.10 -5.93 26.61
N SER A 201 30.79 -6.84 27.54
CA SER A 201 31.57 -8.05 27.81
C SER A 201 31.04 -9.31 27.11
N SER A 202 29.78 -9.28 26.64
CA SER A 202 29.13 -10.37 25.90
C SER A 202 28.03 -9.87 24.96
N VAL A 203 27.64 -10.68 23.97
CA VAL A 203 26.53 -10.37 23.04
C VAL A 203 25.19 -10.22 23.77
N VAL A 204 24.96 -11.02 24.82
CA VAL A 204 23.75 -10.93 25.66
C VAL A 204 23.70 -9.61 26.42
N GLU A 205 24.82 -9.17 26.99
CA GLU A 205 24.91 -7.85 27.64
C GLU A 205 24.69 -6.72 26.64
N LEU A 206 25.20 -6.88 25.40
CA LEU A 206 25.01 -5.91 24.33
C LEU A 206 23.54 -5.78 23.94
N GLN A 207 22.82 -6.90 23.76
CA GLN A 207 21.38 -6.92 23.53
C GLN A 207 20.62 -6.18 24.65
N GLU A 208 20.88 -6.52 25.93
CA GLU A 208 20.23 -5.83 27.06
C GLU A 208 20.47 -4.32 27.06
N ARG A 209 21.72 -3.89 26.79
CA ARG A 209 22.07 -2.47 26.70
C ARG A 209 21.34 -1.78 25.55
N THR A 210 21.24 -2.43 24.40
CA THR A 210 20.49 -1.92 23.23
C THR A 210 19.02 -1.72 23.56
N PHE A 211 18.33 -2.72 24.12
CA PHE A 211 16.90 -2.58 24.45
C PHE A 211 16.64 -1.57 25.58
N ARG A 212 17.56 -1.45 26.55
CA ARG A 212 17.50 -0.35 27.54
C ARG A 212 17.62 1.01 26.87
N LEU A 213 18.52 1.17 25.89
CA LEU A 213 18.71 2.41 25.16
C LEU A 213 17.45 2.76 24.34
N LEU A 214 16.89 1.80 23.62
CA LEU A 214 15.66 1.97 22.83
C LEU A 214 14.47 2.36 23.73
N SER A 215 14.29 1.67 24.86
CA SER A 215 13.24 1.98 25.83
C SER A 215 13.41 3.37 26.47
N GLN A 216 14.64 3.74 26.88
CA GLN A 216 14.93 5.08 27.42
C GLN A 216 14.63 6.21 26.43
N ARG A 217 14.74 5.94 25.13
CA ARG A 217 14.46 6.89 24.05
C ARG A 217 13.06 6.76 23.46
N ASN A 218 12.20 5.96 24.09
CA ASN A 218 10.82 5.73 23.69
C ASN A 218 10.68 5.24 22.23
N VAL A 219 11.62 4.41 21.78
CA VAL A 219 11.55 3.77 20.47
C VAL A 219 10.61 2.58 20.56
N VAL A 220 9.51 2.64 19.82
CA VAL A 220 8.50 1.58 19.75
C VAL A 220 8.55 0.97 18.35
N PRO A 221 8.80 -0.35 18.22
CA PRO A 221 8.72 -1.02 16.93
C PRO A 221 7.28 -0.99 16.41
N PHE A 222 7.09 -0.76 15.11
CA PHE A 222 5.76 -0.77 14.50
C PHE A 222 5.77 -1.34 13.09
N ILE A 223 4.65 -1.95 12.69
CA ILE A 223 4.36 -2.34 11.32
C ILE A 223 3.37 -1.34 10.75
N LYS A 224 3.53 -0.99 9.47
CA LYS A 224 2.60 -0.07 8.79
C LYS A 224 1.54 -0.88 8.04
N ASP A 225 0.27 -0.72 8.41
CA ASP A 225 -0.83 -1.49 7.83
C ASP A 225 -0.90 -1.38 6.30
N GLY A 226 -1.05 -2.53 5.64
CA GLY A 226 -1.14 -2.62 4.18
C GLY A 226 0.17 -2.27 3.44
N LEU A 227 1.32 -2.29 4.11
CA LEU A 227 2.63 -2.18 3.49
C LEU A 227 3.29 -3.57 3.42
N TYR A 228 3.30 -4.15 2.22
CA TYR A 228 4.02 -5.39 1.92
C TYR A 228 5.11 -5.09 0.92
N LEU A 229 6.27 -5.69 1.11
CA LEU A 229 7.43 -5.47 0.26
C LEU A 229 7.67 -6.67 -0.65
N ALA A 230 8.28 -6.39 -1.79
CA ALA A 230 8.90 -7.39 -2.66
C ALA A 230 10.38 -7.02 -2.83
N GLN A 231 11.24 -8.03 -2.75
CA GLN A 231 12.66 -7.88 -3.02
C GLN A 231 12.95 -8.34 -4.44
N CYS A 232 13.44 -7.42 -5.25
CA CYS A 232 13.64 -7.61 -6.69
C CYS A 232 15.01 -7.11 -7.12
N SER A 233 15.41 -7.54 -8.30
CA SER A 233 16.58 -7.07 -9.02
C SER A 233 16.17 -6.57 -10.40
N GLY A 234 16.87 -5.59 -10.94
CA GLY A 234 16.77 -5.20 -12.34
C GLY A 234 17.23 -6.34 -13.24
N LYS A 235 16.44 -6.67 -14.27
CA LYS A 235 16.83 -7.70 -15.23
C LYS A 235 18.04 -7.23 -16.04
N GLU A 236 19.12 -8.01 -16.02
CA GLU A 236 20.28 -7.75 -16.88
C GLU A 236 19.96 -8.06 -18.35
N LEU A 237 20.48 -7.24 -19.25
CA LEU A 237 20.27 -7.38 -20.68
C LEU A 237 21.18 -8.50 -21.24
N ASP A 238 20.59 -9.52 -21.87
CA ASP A 238 21.38 -10.55 -22.58
C ASP A 238 22.21 -9.91 -23.69
N SER A 239 23.53 -10.09 -23.61
CA SER A 239 24.54 -9.54 -24.52
C SER A 239 24.40 -9.99 -25.99
N SER A 240 23.47 -10.91 -26.31
CA SER A 240 23.20 -11.38 -27.67
C SER A 240 22.29 -10.47 -28.50
N THR A 241 21.52 -9.57 -27.89
CA THR A 241 20.41 -8.87 -28.56
C THR A 241 20.83 -7.55 -29.25
N TYR A 242 22.03 -7.03 -28.98
CA TYR A 242 22.54 -5.77 -29.56
C TYR A 242 23.74 -5.92 -30.51
N SER A 243 23.86 -7.06 -31.20
CA SER A 243 24.82 -7.22 -32.32
C SER A 243 24.37 -6.50 -33.62
N SER A 244 23.35 -5.64 -33.58
CA SER A 244 22.77 -4.98 -34.76
C SER A 244 22.58 -3.46 -34.58
N ARG A 245 23.62 -2.76 -34.16
CA ARG A 245 23.78 -1.33 -34.49
C ARG A 245 25.08 -1.10 -35.25
N PRO A 246 25.07 -0.40 -36.40
CA PRO A 246 26.28 -0.15 -37.16
C PRO A 246 27.16 0.83 -36.40
N THR A 247 28.27 0.36 -35.85
CA THR A 247 29.38 1.20 -35.39
C THR A 247 29.98 1.90 -36.61
N PHE A 248 29.93 3.23 -36.61
CA PHE A 248 30.80 4.02 -37.47
C PHE A 248 32.25 3.69 -37.10
N ASN A 249 33.05 3.37 -38.13
CA ASN A 249 34.49 3.24 -38.05
C ASN A 249 35.09 4.51 -37.43
N ASP A 250 35.67 4.40 -36.24
CA ASP A 250 36.94 5.05 -35.99
C ASP A 250 37.74 4.29 -34.92
N SER A 251 39.03 4.59 -34.90
CA SER A 251 40.15 3.71 -34.64
C SER A 251 40.61 3.65 -33.17
N ASN A 252 41.17 2.49 -32.79
CA ASN A 252 42.23 2.30 -31.78
C ASN A 252 42.06 2.71 -30.30
N ASP A 253 40.86 3.00 -29.79
CA ASP A 253 40.69 3.20 -28.33
C ASP A 253 40.39 1.90 -27.55
N ALA A 254 40.98 1.82 -26.36
CA ALA A 254 40.82 0.74 -25.38
C ALA A 254 39.33 0.46 -25.06
N PRO A 255 38.94 -0.77 -24.68
CA PRO A 255 37.53 -1.16 -24.59
C PRO A 255 36.79 -0.24 -23.61
N ALA A 256 35.76 0.45 -24.11
CA ALA A 256 34.95 1.39 -23.35
C ALA A 256 34.42 0.74 -22.05
N HIS A 257 34.74 1.37 -20.93
CA HIS A 257 34.47 0.88 -19.57
C HIS A 257 32.97 0.61 -19.33
N SER A 258 32.65 -0.60 -18.86
CA SER A 258 31.29 -1.06 -18.55
C SER A 258 30.65 -0.26 -17.40
N THR A 259 29.69 0.59 -17.72
CA THR A 259 28.83 1.26 -16.72
C THR A 259 27.58 0.40 -16.47
N TRP A 260 26.99 0.43 -15.26
CA TRP A 260 25.72 -0.25 -14.93
C TRP A 260 24.60 0.04 -15.97
N LEU A 261 24.67 1.19 -16.63
CA LEU A 261 23.80 1.63 -17.71
C LEU A 261 23.80 0.78 -18.98
N HIS A 262 24.90 0.08 -19.27
CA HIS A 262 24.94 -0.84 -20.41
C HIS A 262 24.37 -2.22 -20.08
N LYS A 263 24.17 -2.52 -18.78
CA LYS A 263 23.69 -3.81 -18.30
C LYS A 263 22.17 -3.86 -18.08
N VAL A 264 21.48 -2.72 -17.99
CA VAL A 264 20.11 -2.63 -17.47
C VAL A 264 19.13 -2.00 -18.47
N GLU A 265 17.90 -2.51 -18.54
CA GLU A 265 16.85 -1.97 -19.40
C GLU A 265 16.51 -0.50 -19.06
N PRO A 266 16.46 0.43 -20.05
CA PRO A 266 16.11 1.84 -19.82
C PRO A 266 14.75 2.06 -19.17
N ASN A 267 13.80 1.14 -19.40
CA ASN A 267 12.46 1.21 -18.81
C ASN A 267 12.49 1.08 -17.28
N LEU A 268 13.47 0.38 -16.71
CA LEU A 268 13.62 0.27 -15.26
C LEU A 268 13.81 1.66 -14.63
N TYR A 269 14.61 2.53 -15.24
CA TYR A 269 14.85 3.89 -14.76
C TYR A 269 13.61 4.76 -14.92
N LEU A 270 12.84 4.60 -15.99
CA LEU A 270 11.57 5.30 -16.15
C LEU A 270 10.59 4.91 -15.04
N SER A 271 10.49 3.62 -14.71
CA SER A 271 9.69 3.11 -13.60
C SER A 271 10.16 3.66 -12.26
N LEU A 272 11.48 3.74 -12.03
CA LEU A 272 12.05 4.36 -10.82
C LEU A 272 11.71 5.84 -10.71
N VAL A 273 11.82 6.60 -11.80
CA VAL A 273 11.45 8.02 -11.84
C VAL A 273 9.96 8.18 -11.53
N ALA A 274 9.10 7.34 -12.11
CA ALA A 274 7.67 7.35 -11.85
C ALA A 274 7.37 7.03 -10.37
N ALA A 275 8.00 6.00 -9.81
CA ALA A 275 7.84 5.61 -8.41
C ALA A 275 8.28 6.74 -7.46
N LEU A 276 9.44 7.36 -7.72
CA LEU A 276 9.93 8.50 -6.92
C LEU A 276 9.02 9.73 -7.02
N ALA A 277 8.41 9.98 -8.18
CA ALA A 277 7.49 11.10 -8.38
C ALA A 277 6.15 10.92 -7.62
N ILE A 278 5.71 9.68 -7.40
CA ILE A 278 4.51 9.35 -6.63
C ILE A 278 4.73 9.51 -5.10
N GLN A 279 5.99 9.64 -4.66
CA GLN A 279 6.40 9.61 -3.26
C GLN A 279 6.01 8.26 -2.60
N PRO A 280 6.83 7.22 -2.76
CA PRO A 280 6.48 5.86 -2.34
C PRO A 280 6.39 5.76 -0.81
N ARG A 281 5.50 4.88 -0.31
CA ARG A 281 5.43 4.56 1.13
C ARG A 281 6.70 3.87 1.61
N PHE A 282 7.25 3.02 0.76
CA PHE A 282 8.53 2.36 0.94
C PHE A 282 9.19 2.11 -0.42
N LEU A 283 10.45 2.50 -0.56
CA LEU A 283 11.28 2.20 -1.73
C LEU A 283 12.75 2.28 -1.30
N SER A 284 13.49 1.19 -1.38
CA SER A 284 14.95 1.18 -1.27
C SER A 284 15.56 0.71 -2.59
N VAL A 285 16.41 1.55 -3.18
CA VAL A 285 17.12 1.29 -4.43
C VAL A 285 18.60 1.31 -4.14
N THR A 286 19.31 0.23 -4.46
CA THR A 286 20.77 0.14 -4.35
C THR A 286 21.38 -0.13 -5.71
N LEU A 287 22.27 0.77 -6.15
CA LEU A 287 23.05 0.64 -7.38
C LEU A 287 24.52 0.41 -7.03
N THR A 288 25.12 -0.64 -7.58
CA THR A 288 26.53 -0.99 -7.40
C THR A 288 27.19 -1.15 -8.77
N LYS A 289 28.53 -1.19 -8.80
CA LYS A 289 29.30 -1.40 -10.04
C LYS A 289 29.19 -2.83 -10.56
N ASP A 290 29.17 -3.79 -9.64
CA ASP A 290 29.37 -5.20 -9.95
C ASP A 290 28.04 -5.95 -10.12
N ASP A 291 27.00 -5.56 -9.36
CA ASP A 291 25.69 -6.22 -9.37
C ASP A 291 24.63 -5.42 -10.16
N ALA A 292 23.55 -6.09 -10.54
CA ALA A 292 22.36 -5.44 -11.09
C ALA A 292 21.64 -4.60 -10.02
N PRO A 293 20.87 -3.56 -10.40
CA PRO A 293 20.13 -2.71 -9.46
C PRO A 293 19.25 -3.54 -8.52
N SER A 294 19.48 -3.43 -7.21
CA SER A 294 18.65 -4.09 -6.22
C SER A 294 17.53 -3.16 -5.74
N LEU A 295 16.33 -3.71 -5.64
CA LEU A 295 15.10 -2.99 -5.35
C LEU A 295 14.35 -3.70 -4.21
N LEU A 296 14.04 -2.95 -3.16
CA LEU A 296 13.10 -3.38 -2.14
C LEU A 296 11.93 -2.40 -2.16
N ILE A 297 10.79 -2.85 -2.67
CA ILE A 297 9.70 -1.98 -3.10
C ILE A 297 8.38 -2.36 -2.46
N ASP A 298 7.54 -1.37 -2.17
CA ASP A 298 6.14 -1.59 -1.86
C ASP A 298 5.48 -2.36 -3.01
N LYS A 299 4.81 -3.49 -2.70
CA LYS A 299 4.09 -4.31 -3.68
C LYS A 299 3.06 -3.49 -4.45
N ALA A 300 2.50 -2.46 -3.84
CA ALA A 300 1.59 -1.53 -4.50
C ALA A 300 2.23 -0.82 -5.70
N LEU A 301 3.57 -0.76 -5.81
CA LEU A 301 4.30 -0.11 -6.91
C LEU A 301 4.79 -1.08 -7.98
N LEU A 302 4.65 -2.40 -7.80
CA LEU A 302 5.14 -3.42 -8.74
C LEU A 302 4.58 -3.25 -10.16
N TYR A 303 3.35 -2.76 -10.29
CA TYR A 303 2.72 -2.51 -11.59
C TYR A 303 3.49 -1.51 -12.47
N LEU A 304 4.29 -0.63 -11.87
CA LEU A 304 5.12 0.34 -12.60
C LEU A 304 6.33 -0.33 -13.27
N PHE A 305 6.81 -1.45 -12.73
CA PHE A 305 8.05 -2.10 -13.15
C PHE A 305 7.82 -3.26 -14.13
N GLY A 306 6.61 -3.81 -14.21
CA GLY A 306 6.24 -4.84 -15.19
C GLY A 306 7.23 -6.01 -15.23
N ASN A 307 7.75 -6.33 -16.42
CA ASN A 307 8.69 -7.44 -16.64
C ASN A 307 10.19 -7.02 -16.55
N PHE A 308 10.48 -5.79 -16.11
CA PHE A 308 11.85 -5.24 -16.07
C PHE A 308 12.61 -5.62 -14.79
N ILE A 309 11.90 -6.24 -13.85
CA ILE A 309 12.43 -6.72 -12.58
C ILE A 309 12.31 -8.25 -12.51
N ALA A 310 13.25 -8.87 -11.80
CA ALA A 310 13.27 -10.29 -11.50
C ALA A 310 13.41 -10.46 -9.98
N GLY A 311 12.67 -11.40 -9.39
CA GLY A 311 12.71 -11.66 -7.96
C GLY A 311 11.43 -12.36 -7.50
N ASP A 312 11.37 -12.67 -6.21
CA ASP A 312 10.18 -13.26 -5.60
C ASP A 312 9.15 -12.16 -5.31
N THR A 313 8.21 -11.98 -6.23
CA THR A 313 7.08 -11.05 -6.07
C THR A 313 5.90 -11.66 -5.33
N ASP A 314 5.91 -12.97 -5.13
CA ASP A 314 4.80 -13.72 -4.54
C ASP A 314 4.91 -13.72 -3.01
N CYS A 315 6.13 -13.84 -2.46
CA CYS A 315 6.36 -13.75 -1.02
C CYS A 315 6.03 -12.36 -0.45
N ASP A 316 5.21 -12.33 0.61
CA ASP A 316 4.86 -11.09 1.33
C ASP A 316 5.90 -10.81 2.42
N LEU A 317 6.78 -9.84 2.15
CA LEU A 317 7.73 -9.35 3.14
C LEU A 317 7.12 -8.20 3.94
N VAL A 318 7.20 -8.28 5.26
CA VAL A 318 6.64 -7.29 6.19
C VAL A 318 7.78 -6.51 6.86
N PRO A 319 7.82 -5.17 6.71
CA PRO A 319 8.81 -4.33 7.35
C PRO A 319 8.36 -3.89 8.76
N ILE A 320 9.18 -4.19 9.76
CA ILE A 320 9.08 -3.67 11.12
C ILE A 320 10.01 -2.46 11.24
N PHE A 321 9.44 -1.30 11.53
CA PHE A 321 10.16 -0.03 11.63
C PHE A 321 10.55 0.27 13.07
N LEU A 322 11.79 0.71 13.26
CA LEU A 322 12.34 1.27 14.48
C LEU A 322 12.64 2.75 14.20
N ASP A 323 11.89 3.66 14.82
CA ASP A 323 12.16 5.10 14.71
C ASP A 323 13.34 5.49 15.60
N LEU A 324 14.48 5.78 14.98
CA LEU A 324 15.73 6.15 15.63
C LEU A 324 16.00 7.67 15.56
N SER A 325 14.99 8.49 15.26
CA SER A 325 15.12 9.95 15.17
C SER A 325 15.67 10.60 16.44
N ASN A 326 15.30 10.05 17.60
CA ASN A 326 15.73 10.51 18.92
C ASN A 326 17.11 10.01 19.36
N LEU A 327 17.79 9.23 18.51
CA LEU A 327 19.13 8.69 18.77
C LEU A 327 20.19 9.44 17.94
N PRO A 328 21.41 9.59 18.48
CA PRO A 328 22.54 10.04 17.69
C PRO A 328 22.95 8.97 16.65
N LEU A 329 23.42 9.42 15.48
CA LEU A 329 23.97 8.56 14.42
C LEU A 329 25.15 7.69 14.89
N GLU A 330 25.82 8.10 15.97
CA GLU A 330 26.95 7.39 16.58
C GLU A 330 26.52 6.27 17.55
N SER A 331 25.22 5.98 17.66
CA SER A 331 24.72 4.90 18.51
C SER A 331 25.17 3.54 17.99
N THR A 332 25.77 2.72 18.85
CA THR A 332 26.36 1.43 18.48
C THR A 332 25.52 0.26 18.99
N GLY A 333 25.65 -0.91 18.34
CA GLY A 333 25.03 -2.15 18.81
C GLY A 333 23.52 -2.30 18.59
N ILE A 334 22.87 -1.36 17.90
CA ILE A 334 21.43 -1.45 17.58
C ILE A 334 21.16 -2.65 16.66
N VAL A 335 21.83 -2.72 15.51
CA VAL A 335 21.64 -3.79 14.51
C VAL A 335 21.91 -5.16 15.14
N CYS A 336 23.04 -5.32 15.82
CA CYS A 336 23.39 -6.57 16.50
C CYS A 336 22.40 -6.93 17.62
N GLY A 337 21.96 -5.96 18.43
CA GLY A 337 21.00 -6.20 19.51
C GLY A 337 19.64 -6.67 19.00
N VAL A 338 19.13 -6.00 17.96
CA VAL A 338 17.83 -6.34 17.33
C VAL A 338 17.91 -7.68 16.60
N ALA A 339 18.91 -7.87 15.73
CA ALA A 339 19.09 -9.11 14.99
C ALA A 339 19.30 -10.30 15.93
N GLY A 340 20.09 -10.13 16.99
CA GLY A 340 20.35 -11.20 17.96
C GLY A 340 19.10 -11.63 18.69
N ARG A 341 18.25 -10.69 19.10
CA ARG A 341 16.97 -11.01 19.75
C ARG A 341 16.05 -11.80 18.84
N LEU A 342 16.00 -11.44 17.56
CA LEU A 342 15.17 -12.13 16.57
C LEU A 342 15.70 -13.54 16.31
N VAL A 343 17.01 -13.70 16.11
CA VAL A 343 17.66 -15.01 15.94
C VAL A 343 17.37 -15.94 17.12
N ASP A 344 17.46 -15.45 18.36
CA ASP A 344 17.19 -16.24 19.56
C ASP A 344 15.73 -16.72 19.64
N GLN A 345 14.79 -15.95 19.10
CA GLN A 345 13.36 -16.30 19.07
C GLN A 345 13.02 -17.25 17.92
N THR A 346 13.55 -17.01 16.72
CA THR A 346 13.30 -17.87 15.54
C THR A 346 13.82 -19.28 15.76
N LYS A 347 15.00 -19.43 16.39
CA LYS A 347 15.56 -20.75 16.80
C LYS A 347 14.71 -21.50 17.81
N SER A 348 13.84 -20.81 18.57
CA SER A 348 12.99 -21.44 19.58
C SER A 348 11.68 -22.00 19.01
N LEU A 349 11.33 -21.65 17.77
CA LEU A 349 10.04 -21.95 17.16
C LEU A 349 10.11 -23.02 16.04
N ASP A 350 11.27 -23.63 15.78
CA ASP A 350 11.47 -24.70 14.77
C ASP A 350 10.99 -24.33 13.35
N PHE A 351 10.82 -23.04 13.07
CA PHE A 351 10.54 -22.54 11.71
C PHE A 351 11.82 -22.58 10.89
N ASP A 352 11.72 -23.01 9.62
CA ASP A 352 12.80 -22.93 8.64
C ASP A 352 13.36 -21.49 8.67
N ASP A 353 14.65 -21.33 8.98
CA ASP A 353 15.27 -20.05 9.36
C ASP A 353 14.97 -18.97 8.31
N GLY A 354 13.91 -18.19 8.54
CA GLY A 354 13.43 -17.18 7.60
C GLY A 354 14.53 -16.18 7.28
N GLU A 355 14.61 -15.76 6.01
CA GLU A 355 15.58 -14.76 5.55
C GLU A 355 15.36 -13.42 6.26
N LEU A 356 16.04 -13.22 7.39
CA LEU A 356 16.08 -11.95 8.11
C LEU A 356 16.88 -10.95 7.28
N SER A 357 16.19 -9.95 6.74
CA SER A 357 16.80 -8.82 6.06
C SER A 357 16.78 -7.59 6.96
N TYR A 358 17.87 -6.80 6.93
CA TYR A 358 17.99 -5.58 7.73
C TYR A 358 18.40 -4.40 6.84
N LEU A 359 17.69 -3.27 7.00
CA LEU A 359 17.96 -2.00 6.33
C LEU A 359 18.12 -0.89 7.37
N SER A 360 19.33 -0.37 7.51
CA SER A 360 19.63 0.83 8.27
C SER A 360 19.49 2.07 7.38
N THR A 361 18.70 3.04 7.83
CA THR A 361 18.64 4.39 7.26
C THR A 361 19.20 5.41 8.27
N ALA A 362 19.28 6.69 7.90
CA ALA A 362 19.85 7.72 8.76
C ALA A 362 19.17 7.89 10.13
N ARG A 363 17.85 7.74 10.20
CA ARG A 363 17.01 7.86 11.42
C ARG A 363 16.06 6.70 11.62
N ALA A 364 16.15 5.61 10.86
CA ALA A 364 15.33 4.43 11.10
C ALA A 364 16.14 3.13 10.94
N GLY A 365 15.72 2.11 11.68
CA GLY A 365 16.11 0.72 11.42
C GLY A 365 14.90 -0.03 10.91
N VAL A 366 15.03 -0.78 9.82
CA VAL A 366 13.94 -1.57 9.25
C VAL A 366 14.36 -3.03 9.24
N VAL A 367 13.61 -3.85 9.96
CA VAL A 367 13.74 -5.30 9.92
C VAL A 367 12.70 -5.83 8.95
N ILE A 368 13.11 -6.65 7.99
CA ILE A 368 12.25 -7.20 6.95
C ILE A 368 12.24 -8.71 7.12
N LEU A 369 11.03 -9.26 7.23
CA LEU A 369 10.76 -10.66 7.52
C LEU A 369 9.58 -11.13 6.68
N THR A 370 9.36 -12.44 6.56
CA THR A 370 8.15 -12.94 5.92
C THR A 370 6.92 -12.69 6.80
N SER A 371 5.75 -12.63 6.18
CA SER A 371 4.48 -12.37 6.87
C SER A 371 4.23 -13.35 8.03
N GLU A 372 4.59 -14.63 7.87
CA GLU A 372 4.34 -15.68 8.86
C GLU A 372 5.02 -15.45 10.21
N ILE A 373 6.22 -14.84 10.21
CA ILE A 373 7.04 -14.63 11.41
C ILE A 373 6.99 -13.18 11.91
N SER A 374 6.39 -12.26 11.14
CA SER A 374 6.39 -10.83 11.42
C SER A 374 5.67 -10.44 12.72
N GLU A 375 4.54 -11.10 13.04
CA GLU A 375 3.78 -10.85 14.28
C GLU A 375 4.57 -11.29 15.52
N ALA A 376 5.14 -12.50 15.48
CA ALA A 376 5.98 -13.02 16.57
C ALA A 376 7.25 -12.17 16.78
N ALA A 377 7.85 -11.70 15.68
CA ALA A 377 8.98 -10.79 15.73
C ALA A 377 8.62 -9.43 16.34
N LEU A 378 7.45 -8.88 16.02
CA LEU A 378 6.96 -7.62 16.61
C LEU A 378 6.72 -7.76 18.11
N GLU A 379 6.11 -8.87 18.55
CA GLU A 379 5.89 -9.17 19.97
C GLU A 379 7.23 -9.31 20.70
N ALA A 380 8.18 -10.07 20.13
CA ALA A 380 9.51 -10.27 20.70
C ALA A 380 10.32 -8.97 20.89
N LEU A 381 10.15 -8.01 19.98
CA LEU A 381 10.77 -6.68 20.07
C LEU A 381 10.02 -5.76 21.05
N SER A 382 8.72 -5.98 21.26
CA SER A 382 7.87 -5.18 22.15
C SER A 382 7.98 -5.61 23.63
N ASP A 383 8.12 -6.91 23.90
CA ASP A 383 8.12 -7.49 25.25
C ASP A 383 9.27 -6.99 26.16
N LEU A 384 10.40 -6.59 25.56
CA LEU A 384 11.55 -6.07 26.31
C LEU A 384 11.55 -4.54 26.48
N ALA A 385 10.66 -3.82 25.79
CA ALA A 385 10.42 -2.41 26.09
C ALA A 385 9.75 -2.23 27.47
N ILE A 386 9.22 -3.33 28.05
CA ILE A 386 8.56 -3.40 29.35
C ILE A 386 9.36 -4.32 30.30
N ILE A 387 10.52 -3.88 30.78
CA ILE A 387 11.05 -4.39 32.07
C ILE A 387 10.91 -3.27 33.13
N PRO A 388 10.00 -3.45 34.11
CA PRO A 388 9.67 -2.45 35.11
C PRO A 388 10.66 -2.45 36.28
N TYR A 389 10.79 -1.28 36.90
CA TYR A 389 11.12 -1.19 38.32
C TYR A 389 10.16 -2.08 39.13
N GLY A 390 10.71 -3.01 39.91
CA GLY A 390 10.00 -3.58 41.07
C GLY A 390 9.28 -4.90 40.82
N VAL A 391 9.85 -5.96 41.39
CA VAL A 391 9.26 -7.26 41.60
C VAL A 391 7.94 -7.15 42.37
N GLY A 392 6.88 -7.75 41.82
CA GLY A 392 5.74 -8.25 42.57
C GLY A 392 4.43 -7.50 42.36
N HIS A 393 3.73 -7.74 41.23
CA HIS A 393 2.26 -7.59 41.17
C HIS A 393 1.58 -8.24 39.92
N ILE A 394 2.18 -9.28 39.30
CA ILE A 394 1.63 -9.86 38.03
C ILE A 394 0.98 -11.25 38.20
N ASN A 395 1.02 -11.85 39.39
CA ASN A 395 0.33 -13.13 39.62
C ASN A 395 -1.19 -13.00 39.89
N PHE A 396 -1.72 -11.79 40.05
CA PHE A 396 -3.15 -11.58 40.32
C PHE A 396 -3.99 -11.42 39.04
N ALA A 397 -3.44 -10.83 37.98
CA ALA A 397 -4.17 -10.61 36.72
C ALA A 397 -4.32 -11.89 35.89
N ARG A 398 -3.34 -12.80 35.93
CA ARG A 398 -3.36 -14.08 35.20
C ARG A 398 -4.36 -15.08 35.79
N ASP A 399 -4.57 -15.05 37.11
CA ASP A 399 -5.56 -15.89 37.82
C ASP A 399 -7.00 -15.37 37.69
N VAL A 400 -7.18 -14.07 37.46
CA VAL A 400 -8.50 -13.49 37.17
C VAL A 400 -8.92 -13.79 35.73
N LEU A 401 -8.00 -13.69 34.76
CA LEU A 401 -8.30 -13.96 33.34
C LEU A 401 -8.64 -15.44 33.07
N LYS A 402 -7.93 -16.40 33.69
CA LYS A 402 -8.27 -17.83 33.57
C LYS A 402 -9.60 -18.22 34.23
N LYS A 403 -10.12 -17.39 35.13
CA LYS A 403 -11.40 -17.63 35.83
C LYS A 403 -12.59 -16.98 35.13
N VAL A 404 -12.33 -16.06 34.20
CA VAL A 404 -13.34 -15.38 33.37
C VAL A 404 -13.60 -16.14 32.06
N ASP A 405 -12.62 -16.84 31.50
CA ASP A 405 -12.79 -17.63 30.26
C ASP A 405 -13.65 -18.91 30.40
N ASN A 406 -13.89 -19.39 31.62
CA ASN A 406 -14.60 -20.64 31.88
C ASN A 406 -16.08 -20.46 32.32
N MET A 407 -16.66 -19.28 32.18
CA MET A 407 -18.09 -19.06 32.50
C MET A 407 -18.78 -18.15 31.47
N LEU A 408 -19.78 -18.74 30.78
CA LEU A 408 -20.85 -18.12 29.97
C LEU A 408 -20.45 -17.86 28.50
N VAL A 409 -20.91 -18.55 27.45
CA VAL A 409 -22.28 -18.92 27.01
C VAL A 409 -23.27 -17.77 27.10
N ASP A 410 -23.35 -16.99 26.00
CA ASP A 410 -24.50 -16.31 25.36
C ASP A 410 -25.54 -15.52 26.21
N PRO A 411 -26.23 -14.52 25.62
CA PRO A 411 -25.75 -13.17 25.25
C PRO A 411 -26.58 -12.10 26.00
N VAL A 412 -26.12 -10.84 26.06
CA VAL A 412 -26.95 -9.60 26.21
C VAL A 412 -26.01 -8.39 26.40
N MET A 413 -26.14 -7.38 25.54
CA MET A 413 -25.63 -6.02 25.71
C MET A 413 -26.29 -5.34 26.92
N PRO A 414 -25.57 -4.55 27.75
CA PRO A 414 -25.55 -3.11 27.47
C PRO A 414 -24.35 -2.28 28.00
N GLN A 415 -24.20 -1.10 27.37
CA GLN A 415 -23.81 0.21 27.96
C GLN A 415 -22.34 0.50 28.32
N TYR A 416 -21.69 1.25 27.42
CA TYR A 416 -20.54 2.10 27.68
C TYR A 416 -20.84 3.14 28.77
N THR A 417 -20.08 3.11 29.87
CA THR A 417 -20.06 4.18 30.87
C THR A 417 -18.75 4.97 30.77
N LYS A 418 -18.91 6.29 30.68
CA LYS A 418 -17.89 7.34 30.59
C LYS A 418 -16.81 7.22 31.68
N LEU A 419 -15.55 7.27 31.26
CA LEU A 419 -14.41 7.59 32.11
C LEU A 419 -14.52 9.05 32.57
N SER A 420 -14.52 9.28 33.88
CA SER A 420 -14.41 10.62 34.47
C SER A 420 -13.23 10.66 35.44
N THR A 421 -12.22 11.46 35.06
CA THR A 421 -11.43 12.38 35.88
C THR A 421 -10.86 11.92 37.22
N LEU A 422 -9.53 11.86 37.32
CA LEU A 422 -8.76 12.30 38.49
C LEU A 422 -7.36 12.75 38.02
N PHE A 423 -7.14 14.07 37.96
CA PHE A 423 -5.83 14.71 37.76
C PHE A 423 -5.13 14.92 39.12
N PRO A 424 -3.79 14.81 39.21
CA PRO A 424 -3.00 15.45 40.25
C PRO A 424 -2.63 16.91 39.89
N ALA A 425 -2.48 17.75 40.91
CA ALA A 425 -2.30 19.21 40.86
C ALA A 425 -0.96 19.69 40.25
N PRO A 426 -0.88 20.94 39.72
CA PRO A 426 0.30 21.48 39.05
C PRO A 426 1.25 22.24 40.00
N THR A 427 2.56 22.04 39.82
CA THR A 427 3.62 22.94 40.31
C THR A 427 4.09 23.87 39.19
N ALA A 428 4.22 25.17 39.52
CA ALA A 428 4.43 26.28 38.60
C ALA A 428 5.85 26.35 38.00
N HIS A 429 5.93 26.64 36.70
CA HIS A 429 7.11 27.21 36.02
C HIS A 429 6.67 28.18 34.89
N PRO A 430 7.52 29.14 34.49
CA PRO A 430 7.10 30.45 34.04
C PRO A 430 6.64 30.52 32.57
N SER A 431 5.75 31.49 32.38
CA SER A 431 5.07 31.92 31.16
C SER A 431 5.99 32.21 29.97
N VAL A 432 5.91 31.35 28.94
CA VAL A 432 5.90 31.76 27.53
C VAL A 432 4.65 31.13 26.92
N ALA A 433 3.75 31.94 26.37
CA ALA A 433 2.55 31.43 25.72
C ALA A 433 2.97 30.49 24.56
N PRO A 434 2.52 29.22 24.52
CA PRO A 434 2.79 28.37 23.39
C PRO A 434 2.09 28.97 22.17
N ILE A 435 2.85 29.17 21.09
CA ILE A 435 2.27 29.35 19.76
C ILE A 435 1.38 28.12 19.52
N PRO A 436 0.10 28.27 19.11
CA PRO A 436 -0.75 27.12 18.86
C PRO A 436 -0.15 26.33 17.69
N THR A 437 0.56 25.25 18.00
CA THR A 437 0.95 24.23 17.04
C THR A 437 -0.34 23.60 16.54
N VAL A 438 -0.82 24.04 15.37
CA VAL A 438 -1.88 23.36 14.64
C VAL A 438 -1.28 22.06 14.16
N ILE A 439 -1.43 21.00 14.97
CA ILE A 439 -1.15 19.63 14.54
C ILE A 439 -2.16 19.35 13.41
N PRO A 440 -1.72 19.09 12.16
CA PRO A 440 -2.65 18.73 11.10
C PRO A 440 -3.40 17.45 11.52
N ASP A 441 -4.73 17.50 11.54
CA ASP A 441 -5.56 16.34 11.85
C ASP A 441 -5.25 15.23 10.83
N LEU A 442 -4.92 14.03 11.31
CA LEU A 442 -4.68 12.85 10.47
C LEU A 442 -5.92 12.57 9.59
N PRO A 443 -5.74 12.12 8.33
CA PRO A 443 -6.85 11.75 7.48
C PRO A 443 -7.63 10.60 8.12
N VAL A 444 -8.96 10.75 8.22
CA VAL A 444 -9.83 9.76 8.83
C VAL A 444 -10.34 8.82 7.74
N TYR A 445 -9.98 7.55 7.84
CA TYR A 445 -10.50 6.51 6.96
C TYR A 445 -11.82 5.97 7.52
N GLN A 446 -12.87 6.01 6.70
CA GLN A 446 -14.14 5.37 6.99
C GLN A 446 -14.22 4.08 6.18
N GLU A 447 -13.93 2.98 6.85
CA GLU A 447 -13.88 1.64 6.26
C GLU A 447 -15.09 0.80 6.66
N VAL A 448 -15.30 -0.27 5.93
CA VAL A 448 -16.23 -1.33 6.30
C VAL A 448 -15.73 -2.01 7.58
N GLY A 449 -16.59 -2.04 8.58
CA GLY A 449 -16.39 -2.80 9.80
C GLY A 449 -16.89 -4.24 9.67
N HIS A 450 -16.83 -4.97 10.77
CA HIS A 450 -17.24 -6.37 10.81
C HIS A 450 -18.69 -6.58 10.35
N ALA A 451 -19.61 -5.69 10.76
CA ALA A 451 -21.03 -5.83 10.42
C ALA A 451 -21.29 -5.65 8.91
N GLY A 452 -20.64 -4.68 8.27
CA GLY A 452 -20.76 -4.48 6.82
C GLY A 452 -20.13 -5.62 6.03
N HIS A 453 -18.97 -6.13 6.48
CA HIS A 453 -18.32 -7.27 5.84
C HIS A 453 -19.18 -8.54 5.90
N VAL A 454 -19.79 -8.83 7.06
CA VAL A 454 -20.77 -9.93 7.19
C VAL A 454 -21.97 -9.71 6.27
N ALA A 455 -22.50 -8.49 6.19
CA ALA A 455 -23.63 -8.18 5.31
C ALA A 455 -23.31 -8.41 3.83
N LEU A 456 -22.09 -8.11 3.37
CA LEU A 456 -21.66 -8.40 1.99
C LEU A 456 -21.66 -9.91 1.69
N TRP A 457 -21.13 -10.72 2.61
CA TRP A 457 -21.14 -12.19 2.47
C TRP A 457 -22.56 -12.76 2.51
N VAL A 458 -23.43 -12.25 3.38
CA VAL A 458 -24.85 -12.61 3.40
C VAL A 458 -25.52 -12.26 2.08
N GLY A 459 -25.27 -11.05 1.55
CA GLY A 459 -25.73 -10.63 0.23
C GLY A 459 -25.27 -11.58 -0.88
N PHE A 460 -23.98 -11.93 -0.91
CA PHE A 460 -23.43 -12.90 -1.85
C PHE A 460 -24.15 -14.25 -1.82
N VAL A 461 -24.32 -14.84 -0.63
CA VAL A 461 -24.99 -16.15 -0.49
C VAL A 461 -26.43 -16.09 -0.96
N LEU A 462 -27.18 -15.04 -0.60
CA LEU A 462 -28.57 -14.87 -1.02
C LEU A 462 -28.71 -14.73 -2.54
N MET A 463 -27.83 -13.96 -3.18
CA MET A 463 -27.82 -13.79 -4.64
C MET A 463 -27.41 -15.08 -5.36
N LEU A 464 -26.42 -15.81 -4.83
CA LEU A 464 -25.97 -17.08 -5.39
C LEU A 464 -27.08 -18.13 -5.36
N LEU A 465 -27.73 -18.30 -4.19
CA LEU A 465 -28.84 -19.23 -4.05
C LEU A 465 -30.00 -18.86 -4.99
N SER A 466 -30.31 -17.57 -5.11
CA SER A 466 -31.35 -17.09 -6.03
C SER A 466 -31.00 -17.38 -7.49
N THR A 467 -29.74 -17.22 -7.88
CA THR A 467 -29.25 -17.55 -9.23
C THR A 467 -29.47 -19.02 -9.54
N LEU A 468 -29.10 -19.92 -8.62
CA LEU A 468 -29.31 -21.37 -8.77
C LEU A 468 -30.81 -21.72 -8.89
N VAL A 469 -31.66 -21.06 -8.08
CA VAL A 469 -33.12 -21.24 -8.16
C VAL A 469 -33.66 -20.80 -9.52
N PHE A 470 -33.24 -19.63 -10.04
CA PHE A 470 -33.72 -19.13 -11.33
C PHE A 470 -33.22 -19.95 -12.51
N ILE A 471 -31.98 -20.46 -12.46
CA ILE A 471 -31.47 -21.44 -13.44
C ILE A 471 -32.36 -22.69 -13.44
N SER A 472 -32.64 -23.24 -12.25
CA SER A 472 -33.50 -24.42 -12.13
C SER A 472 -34.92 -24.16 -12.63
N MET A 473 -35.48 -22.97 -12.39
CA MET A 473 -36.81 -22.60 -12.92
C MET A 473 -36.77 -22.45 -14.44
N ALA A 474 -35.73 -21.83 -14.99
CA ALA A 474 -35.56 -21.63 -16.43
C ALA A 474 -35.52 -22.95 -17.20
N TRP A 475 -34.81 -23.96 -16.67
CA TRP A 475 -34.72 -25.29 -17.32
C TRP A 475 -36.06 -26.03 -17.41
N ARG A 476 -37.03 -25.71 -16.55
CA ARG A 476 -38.36 -26.37 -16.52
C ARG A 476 -39.38 -25.76 -17.48
N VAL A 477 -39.04 -24.66 -18.15
CA VAL A 477 -39.95 -23.92 -19.06
C VAL A 477 -39.49 -24.11 -20.51
N PRO A 478 -40.34 -24.15 -21.56
CA PRO A 478 -39.89 -24.18 -22.96
C PRO A 478 -39.17 -22.89 -23.38
N VAL A 479 -38.20 -22.98 -24.31
CA VAL A 479 -37.29 -21.86 -24.69
C VAL A 479 -38.04 -20.57 -25.05
N GLU A 480 -39.13 -20.68 -25.79
CA GLU A 480 -39.98 -19.57 -26.25
C GLU A 480 -40.58 -18.73 -25.09
N LYS A 481 -40.68 -19.31 -23.89
CA LYS A 481 -41.26 -18.67 -22.69
C LYS A 481 -40.21 -18.34 -21.63
N ARG A 482 -38.92 -18.51 -21.94
CA ARG A 482 -37.81 -18.32 -20.97
C ARG A 482 -37.32 -16.89 -20.82
N VAL A 483 -37.74 -15.93 -21.65
CA VAL A 483 -37.19 -14.56 -21.65
C VAL A 483 -37.12 -13.96 -20.24
N PHE A 484 -38.21 -13.97 -19.47
CA PHE A 484 -38.21 -13.46 -18.10
C PHE A 484 -37.32 -14.27 -17.14
N HIS A 485 -37.21 -15.58 -17.33
CA HIS A 485 -36.34 -16.45 -16.52
C HIS A 485 -34.86 -16.18 -16.79
N ILE A 486 -34.51 -15.93 -18.06
CA ILE A 486 -33.16 -15.58 -18.48
C ILE A 486 -32.78 -14.22 -17.90
N ILE A 487 -33.66 -13.21 -18.03
CA ILE A 487 -33.46 -11.88 -17.44
C ILE A 487 -33.27 -11.98 -15.93
N ALA A 488 -34.14 -12.72 -15.22
CA ALA A 488 -34.03 -12.94 -13.78
C ALA A 488 -32.71 -13.61 -13.38
N THR A 489 -32.27 -14.61 -14.16
CA THR A 489 -31.01 -15.33 -13.93
C THR A 489 -29.81 -14.39 -14.10
N PHE A 490 -29.78 -13.58 -15.16
CA PHE A 490 -28.70 -12.60 -15.35
C PHE A 490 -28.68 -11.54 -14.26
N ILE A 491 -29.84 -11.03 -13.84
CA ILE A 491 -29.93 -10.08 -12.72
C ILE A 491 -29.29 -10.67 -11.45
N ALA A 492 -29.66 -11.90 -11.09
CA ALA A 492 -29.12 -12.55 -9.90
C ALA A 492 -27.63 -12.92 -10.05
N ALA A 493 -27.20 -13.39 -11.22
CA ALA A 493 -25.81 -13.77 -11.48
C ALA A 493 -24.86 -12.56 -11.43
N ILE A 494 -25.24 -11.44 -12.05
CA ILE A 494 -24.45 -10.20 -12.01
C ILE A 494 -24.35 -9.68 -10.57
N ALA A 495 -25.45 -9.68 -9.82
CA ALA A 495 -25.43 -9.32 -8.41
C ALA A 495 -24.54 -10.25 -7.60
N THR A 496 -24.58 -11.56 -7.85
CA THR A 496 -23.71 -12.55 -7.19
C THR A 496 -22.22 -12.22 -7.40
N LEU A 497 -21.82 -11.96 -8.64
CA LEU A 497 -20.43 -11.61 -8.96
C LEU A 497 -20.00 -10.28 -8.32
N SER A 498 -20.88 -9.28 -8.33
CA SER A 498 -20.60 -7.98 -7.71
C SER A 498 -20.49 -8.08 -6.19
N TYR A 499 -21.40 -8.79 -5.52
CA TYR A 499 -21.32 -9.02 -4.06
C TYR A 499 -20.09 -9.84 -3.69
N PHE A 500 -19.70 -10.82 -4.49
CA PHE A 500 -18.43 -11.53 -4.31
C PHE A 500 -17.23 -10.59 -4.41
N GLY A 501 -17.15 -9.78 -5.47
CA GLY A 501 -16.05 -8.82 -5.65
C GLY A 501 -16.00 -7.74 -4.56
N MET A 502 -17.14 -7.29 -4.06
CA MET A 502 -17.20 -6.37 -2.91
C MET A 502 -16.74 -7.06 -1.61
N ALA A 503 -17.15 -8.31 -1.37
CA ALA A 503 -16.81 -9.06 -0.17
C ALA A 503 -15.34 -9.48 -0.11
N THR A 504 -14.70 -9.74 -1.26
CA THR A 504 -13.28 -10.11 -1.34
C THR A 504 -12.33 -8.92 -1.39
N GLY A 505 -12.85 -7.69 -1.42
CA GLY A 505 -12.06 -6.46 -1.44
C GLY A 505 -11.70 -5.93 -2.83
N GLY A 506 -11.99 -6.66 -3.92
CA GLY A 506 -11.68 -6.22 -5.30
C GLY A 506 -12.61 -5.15 -5.88
N GLY A 507 -13.78 -4.92 -5.26
CA GLY A 507 -14.84 -4.04 -5.76
C GLY A 507 -15.02 -2.70 -5.03
N ASN A 508 -13.98 -2.22 -4.33
CA ASN A 508 -14.01 -0.97 -3.58
C ASN A 508 -12.79 -0.08 -3.83
N ASP A 509 -12.93 1.20 -3.50
CA ASP A 509 -11.89 2.24 -3.58
C ASP A 509 -12.16 3.30 -2.48
N PHE A 510 -11.24 4.22 -2.23
CA PHE A 510 -11.41 5.30 -1.25
C PHE A 510 -11.61 6.65 -1.93
N VAL A 511 -12.73 7.31 -1.61
CA VAL A 511 -13.03 8.65 -2.13
C VAL A 511 -12.82 9.69 -1.05
N HIS A 512 -12.02 10.71 -1.40
CA HIS A 512 -11.78 11.87 -0.54
C HIS A 512 -13.04 12.71 -0.35
N THR A 513 -13.30 13.12 0.89
CA THR A 513 -14.38 14.00 1.27
C THR A 513 -13.91 14.92 2.40
N LEU A 514 -14.17 16.22 2.29
CA LEU A 514 -13.90 17.18 3.37
C LEU A 514 -14.97 17.04 4.47
N GLY A 515 -14.56 16.57 5.65
CA GLY A 515 -15.41 16.46 6.83
C GLY A 515 -15.19 17.63 7.78
N SER A 516 -16.23 18.42 8.07
CA SER A 516 -16.15 19.49 9.06
C SER A 516 -16.45 18.97 10.46
N LYS A 517 -15.49 18.98 11.39
CA LYS A 517 -15.73 18.68 12.82
C LYS A 517 -16.03 19.96 13.59
N CYS A 518 -17.24 20.10 14.12
CA CYS A 518 -17.57 21.13 15.10
C CYS A 518 -17.16 20.66 16.51
N HIS A 519 -16.01 21.09 17.02
CA HIS A 519 -15.71 20.96 18.44
C HIS A 519 -16.53 21.98 19.23
N ARG A 520 -17.26 21.53 20.26
CA ARG A 520 -18.20 22.36 21.05
C ARG A 520 -17.54 23.53 21.80
N HIS A 521 -16.21 23.63 21.82
CA HIS A 521 -15.47 24.61 22.64
C HIS A 521 -14.30 25.33 21.95
N THR A 522 -14.13 25.20 20.62
CA THR A 522 -13.12 25.96 19.87
C THR A 522 -13.66 26.35 18.49
N ASN A 523 -13.78 27.66 18.24
CA ASN A 523 -13.86 28.21 16.89
C ASN A 523 -12.42 28.48 16.41
N PRO A 524 -12.05 28.14 15.16
CA PRO A 524 -12.91 27.81 14.02
C PRO A 524 -13.06 26.30 13.75
N VAL A 525 -14.04 25.98 12.91
CA VAL A 525 -14.25 24.65 12.31
C VAL A 525 -13.01 24.31 11.46
N HIS A 526 -12.25 23.30 11.86
CA HIS A 526 -11.20 22.75 11.01
C HIS A 526 -11.81 21.69 10.09
N ASP A 527 -11.50 21.79 8.79
CA ASP A 527 -11.83 20.77 7.81
C ASP A 527 -10.82 19.62 7.95
N VAL A 528 -11.33 18.41 8.14
CA VAL A 528 -10.54 17.17 8.26
C VAL A 528 -10.68 16.40 6.96
N ASP A 529 -9.57 15.90 6.43
CA ASP A 529 -9.58 15.02 5.27
C ASP A 529 -10.18 13.66 5.67
N VAL A 530 -11.30 13.27 5.04
CA VAL A 530 -11.98 11.99 5.30
C VAL A 530 -11.95 11.16 4.02
N PHE A 531 -11.34 9.99 4.07
CA PHE A 531 -11.36 9.02 2.97
C PHE A 531 -12.43 7.98 3.27
N ARG A 532 -13.53 8.00 2.50
CA ARG A 532 -14.63 7.06 2.68
C ARG A 532 -14.53 5.93 1.66
N GLN A 533 -14.60 4.70 2.15
CA GLN A 533 -14.64 3.53 1.28
C GLN A 533 -15.93 3.52 0.45
N LEU A 534 -15.77 3.52 -0.88
CA LEU A 534 -16.80 3.46 -1.88
C LEU A 534 -16.74 2.11 -2.58
N PHE A 535 -17.87 1.41 -2.65
CA PHE A 535 -17.98 0.14 -3.36
C PHE A 535 -18.42 0.38 -4.81
N TRP A 536 -17.47 0.70 -5.70
CA TRP A 536 -17.76 1.00 -7.11
C TRP A 536 -18.37 -0.19 -7.86
N ALA A 537 -18.07 -1.44 -7.46
CA ALA A 537 -18.65 -2.64 -8.05
C ALA A 537 -20.19 -2.69 -7.90
N ARG A 538 -20.75 -2.02 -6.89
CA ARG A 538 -22.20 -1.84 -6.72
C ARG A 538 -22.82 -1.05 -7.86
N TYR A 539 -22.16 0.00 -8.33
CA TYR A 539 -22.62 0.79 -9.45
C TYR A 539 -22.54 0.00 -10.75
N VAL A 540 -21.53 -0.86 -10.91
CA VAL A 540 -21.44 -1.76 -12.07
C VAL A 540 -22.58 -2.78 -12.07
N ASP A 541 -22.91 -3.37 -10.91
CA ASP A 541 -24.10 -4.22 -10.78
C ASP A 541 -25.37 -3.46 -11.16
N TRP A 542 -25.60 -2.30 -10.55
CA TRP A 542 -26.79 -1.49 -10.85
C TRP A 542 -26.85 -1.06 -12.31
N LEU A 543 -25.72 -0.75 -12.94
CA LEU A 543 -25.64 -0.33 -14.34
C LEU A 543 -26.17 -1.40 -15.28
N LEU A 544 -25.95 -2.67 -14.94
CA LEU A 544 -26.36 -3.82 -15.75
C LEU A 544 -27.74 -4.36 -15.34
N THR A 545 -28.05 -4.39 -14.04
CA THR A 545 -29.29 -5.01 -13.54
C THR A 545 -30.50 -4.08 -13.56
N THR A 546 -30.31 -2.78 -13.32
CA THR A 546 -31.39 -1.78 -13.34
C THR A 546 -32.08 -1.73 -14.70
N PRO A 547 -31.35 -1.64 -15.84
CA PRO A 547 -32.00 -1.63 -17.14
C PRO A 547 -32.69 -2.95 -17.47
N MET A 548 -32.16 -4.09 -17.00
CA MET A 548 -32.81 -5.41 -17.15
C MET A 548 -34.13 -5.51 -16.38
N ILE A 549 -34.18 -4.97 -15.15
CA ILE A 549 -35.42 -4.89 -14.36
C ILE A 549 -36.45 -4.02 -15.08
N LEU A 550 -36.05 -2.83 -15.54
CA LEU A 550 -36.97 -1.95 -16.26
C LEU A 550 -37.41 -2.52 -17.61
N PHE A 551 -36.51 -3.19 -18.32
CA PHE A 551 -36.81 -3.90 -19.55
C PHE A 551 -37.88 -4.98 -19.30
N SER A 552 -37.77 -5.75 -18.21
CA SER A 552 -38.80 -6.74 -17.85
C SER A 552 -40.16 -6.10 -17.59
N LEU A 553 -40.23 -4.96 -16.89
CA LEU A 553 -41.47 -4.22 -16.65
C LEU A 553 -42.04 -3.61 -17.93
N ALA A 554 -41.18 -3.11 -18.82
CA ALA A 554 -41.58 -2.55 -20.10
C ALA A 554 -42.17 -3.62 -21.02
N LEU A 555 -41.61 -4.84 -21.01
CA LEU A 555 -42.17 -6.00 -21.70
C LEU A 555 -43.54 -6.41 -21.13
N VAL A 556 -43.68 -6.42 -19.80
CA VAL A 556 -44.98 -6.69 -19.14
C VAL A 556 -46.04 -5.65 -19.54
N ALA A 557 -45.65 -4.37 -19.60
CA ALA A 557 -46.54 -3.29 -20.04
C ALA A 557 -46.86 -3.30 -21.53
N GLY A 558 -46.02 -3.94 -22.36
CA GLY A 558 -46.11 -3.83 -23.81
C GLY A 558 -45.76 -2.43 -24.30
N LEU A 559 -44.67 -1.84 -23.80
CA LEU A 559 -44.11 -0.61 -24.34
C LEU A 559 -43.54 -0.84 -25.75
N ASN A 560 -43.59 0.19 -26.60
CA ASN A 560 -42.95 0.13 -27.93
C ASN A 560 -41.43 0.23 -27.81
N GLY A 561 -40.71 -0.12 -28.87
CA GLY A 561 -39.23 -0.13 -28.87
C GLY A 561 -38.59 1.22 -28.54
N ALA A 562 -39.20 2.34 -28.94
CA ALA A 562 -38.68 3.68 -28.64
C ALA A 562 -38.81 4.01 -27.16
N ASP A 563 -39.97 3.74 -26.55
CA ASP A 563 -40.21 3.94 -25.12
C ASP A 563 -39.33 3.01 -24.27
N ILE A 564 -39.12 1.76 -24.72
CA ILE A 564 -38.17 0.84 -24.11
C ILE A 564 -36.74 1.40 -24.16
N LEU A 565 -36.30 1.90 -25.32
CA LEU A 565 -34.96 2.46 -25.48
C LEU A 565 -34.76 3.67 -24.57
N VAL A 566 -35.73 4.59 -24.52
CA VAL A 566 -35.68 5.75 -23.61
C VAL A 566 -35.62 5.30 -22.15
N THR A 567 -36.40 4.30 -21.76
CA THR A 567 -36.42 3.72 -20.41
C THR A 567 -35.04 3.14 -20.04
N VAL A 568 -34.46 2.32 -20.91
CA VAL A 568 -33.14 1.69 -20.70
C VAL A 568 -32.03 2.73 -20.65
N VAL A 569 -31.95 3.63 -21.62
CA VAL A 569 -30.88 4.64 -21.69
C VAL A 569 -30.96 5.60 -20.50
N SER A 570 -32.15 6.08 -20.12
CA SER A 570 -32.29 6.96 -18.94
C SER A 570 -31.94 6.24 -17.64
N SER A 571 -32.19 4.93 -17.52
CA SER A 571 -31.74 4.15 -16.36
C SER A 571 -30.22 4.00 -16.29
N ILE A 572 -29.55 3.79 -17.43
CA ILE A 572 -28.08 3.76 -17.52
C ILE A 572 -27.51 5.13 -17.13
N THR A 573 -28.06 6.21 -17.69
CA THR A 573 -27.67 7.59 -17.34
C THR A 573 -27.84 7.86 -15.85
N MET A 574 -28.94 7.40 -15.23
CA MET A 574 -29.16 7.54 -13.79
C MET A 574 -28.04 6.87 -12.98
N ILE A 575 -27.63 5.65 -13.33
CA ILE A 575 -26.56 4.96 -12.60
C ILE A 575 -25.20 5.59 -12.84
N LEU A 576 -24.86 5.95 -14.08
CA LEU A 576 -23.58 6.60 -14.39
C LEU A 576 -23.44 7.96 -13.70
N THR A 577 -24.50 8.77 -13.71
CA THR A 577 -24.51 10.04 -12.97
C THR A 577 -24.46 9.81 -11.47
N GLY A 578 -25.10 8.77 -10.93
CA GLY A 578 -24.93 8.35 -9.53
C GLY A 578 -23.49 7.95 -9.18
N LEU A 579 -22.79 7.26 -10.07
CA LEU A 579 -21.37 6.89 -9.90
C LEU A 579 -20.48 8.14 -9.93
N PHE A 580 -20.68 9.04 -10.90
CA PHE A 580 -19.94 10.30 -10.96
C PHE A 580 -20.22 11.22 -9.78
N ALA A 581 -21.44 11.16 -9.21
CA ALA A 581 -21.74 11.83 -7.96
C ALA A 581 -20.89 11.23 -6.81
N ALA A 582 -20.80 9.90 -6.73
CA ALA A 582 -20.06 9.21 -5.67
C ALA A 582 -18.54 9.43 -5.75
N LEU A 583 -17.99 9.50 -6.97
CA LEU A 583 -16.58 9.79 -7.23
C LEU A 583 -16.25 11.29 -7.21
N GLY A 584 -17.25 12.17 -7.08
CA GLY A 584 -17.05 13.61 -7.15
C GLY A 584 -16.19 14.14 -6.01
N GLU A 585 -15.08 14.78 -6.37
CA GLU A 585 -14.12 15.40 -5.43
C GLU A 585 -14.66 16.69 -4.83
N THR A 586 -15.42 17.47 -5.62
CA THR A 586 -16.01 18.73 -5.17
C THR A 586 -17.48 18.57 -4.77
N LYS A 587 -17.94 19.36 -3.78
CA LYS A 587 -19.36 19.40 -3.38
C LYS A 587 -20.28 19.73 -4.56
N ALA A 588 -19.86 20.65 -5.44
CA ALA A 588 -20.62 21.03 -6.61
C ALA A 588 -20.78 19.88 -7.62
N GLN A 589 -19.69 19.16 -7.90
CA GLN A 589 -19.73 17.99 -8.78
C GLN A 589 -20.60 16.88 -8.20
N ARG A 590 -20.42 16.54 -6.91
CA ARG A 590 -21.18 15.51 -6.19
C ARG A 590 -22.68 15.76 -6.25
N TRP A 591 -23.13 16.95 -5.85
CA TRP A 591 -24.56 17.28 -5.84
C TRP A 591 -25.12 17.61 -7.22
N GLY A 592 -24.32 18.14 -8.14
CA GLY A 592 -24.72 18.36 -9.53
C GLY A 592 -25.07 17.06 -10.24
N PHE A 593 -24.20 16.06 -10.16
CA PHE A 593 -24.47 14.72 -10.71
C PHE A 593 -25.62 14.00 -9.99
N TYR A 594 -25.78 14.19 -8.69
CA TYR A 594 -26.94 13.68 -7.96
C TYR A 594 -28.27 14.25 -8.50
N VAL A 595 -28.32 15.54 -8.87
CA VAL A 595 -29.50 16.13 -9.52
C VAL A 595 -29.74 15.53 -10.90
N PHE A 596 -28.69 15.33 -11.70
CA PHE A 596 -28.82 14.67 -13.01
C PHE A 596 -29.33 13.22 -12.90
N ALA A 597 -28.96 12.51 -11.83
CA ALA A 597 -29.51 11.18 -11.54
C ALA A 597 -31.02 11.24 -11.28
N TRP A 598 -31.50 12.21 -10.50
CA TRP A 598 -32.93 12.42 -10.27
C TRP A 598 -33.70 12.81 -11.54
N LEU A 599 -33.13 13.68 -12.38
CA LEU A 599 -33.75 14.02 -13.66
C LEU A 599 -33.88 12.79 -14.56
N SER A 600 -32.83 11.95 -14.61
CA SER A 600 -32.85 10.69 -15.37
C SER A 600 -33.85 9.69 -14.80
N TYR A 601 -33.98 9.61 -13.47
CA TYR A 601 -35.02 8.82 -12.79
C TYR A 601 -36.43 9.23 -13.24
N LEU A 602 -36.72 10.54 -13.26
CA LEU A 602 -38.03 11.06 -13.68
C LEU A 602 -38.39 10.71 -15.13
N VAL A 603 -37.39 10.59 -16.02
CA VAL A 603 -37.61 10.23 -17.43
C VAL A 603 -38.19 8.82 -17.56
N PHE A 604 -37.53 7.77 -17.04
CA PHE A 604 -38.11 6.43 -17.13
C PHE A 604 -39.33 6.27 -16.21
N HIS A 605 -39.39 7.00 -15.10
CA HIS A 605 -40.57 7.01 -14.22
C HIS A 605 -41.81 7.50 -14.98
N TYR A 606 -41.67 8.57 -15.77
CA TYR A 606 -42.73 9.03 -16.67
C TYR A 606 -43.13 7.95 -17.68
N GLN A 607 -42.14 7.29 -18.32
CA GLN A 607 -42.43 6.26 -19.31
C GLN A 607 -43.21 5.07 -18.72
N LEU A 608 -42.87 4.62 -17.51
CA LEU A 608 -43.57 3.52 -16.86
C LEU A 608 -44.93 3.92 -16.30
N VAL A 609 -45.02 5.08 -15.64
CA VAL A 609 -46.27 5.51 -14.98
C VAL A 609 -47.31 6.00 -15.98
N VAL A 610 -46.92 6.70 -17.04
CA VAL A 610 -47.86 7.23 -18.03
C VAL A 610 -48.01 6.25 -19.19
N GLY A 611 -46.91 5.97 -19.90
CA GLY A 611 -46.92 5.06 -21.05
C GLY A 611 -47.24 3.62 -20.64
N GLY A 612 -46.51 3.09 -19.65
CA GLY A 612 -46.61 1.71 -19.22
C GLY A 612 -47.97 1.36 -18.63
N ARG A 613 -48.52 2.21 -17.76
CA ARG A 613 -49.87 1.98 -17.20
C ARG A 613 -50.96 2.03 -18.26
N ARG A 614 -50.87 2.97 -19.21
CA ARG A 614 -51.83 3.09 -20.32
C ARG A 614 -51.80 1.84 -21.20
N ASN A 615 -50.60 1.37 -21.57
CA ASN A 615 -50.45 0.19 -22.41
C ASN A 615 -50.82 -1.10 -21.66
N ALA A 616 -50.46 -1.23 -20.38
CA ALA A 616 -50.85 -2.39 -19.58
C ALA A 616 -52.37 -2.50 -19.42
N ALA A 617 -53.09 -1.37 -19.34
CA ALA A 617 -54.54 -1.34 -19.26
C ALA A 617 -55.25 -1.87 -20.51
N THR A 618 -54.67 -1.71 -21.71
CA THR A 618 -55.25 -2.25 -22.95
C THR A 618 -55.06 -3.75 -23.09
N ARG A 619 -54.14 -4.35 -22.31
CA ARG A 619 -53.82 -5.79 -22.32
C ARG A 619 -54.61 -6.62 -21.30
N GLY A 620 -55.58 -5.99 -20.62
CA GLY A 620 -56.46 -6.64 -19.65
C GLY A 620 -56.17 -6.28 -18.19
N SER A 621 -57.18 -6.45 -17.35
CA SER A 621 -57.15 -6.04 -15.94
C SER A 621 -56.10 -6.80 -15.10
N GLY A 622 -55.83 -8.06 -15.43
CA GLY A 622 -54.79 -8.87 -14.79
C GLY A 622 -53.38 -8.31 -15.01
N THR A 623 -53.02 -8.06 -16.27
CA THR A 623 -51.72 -7.49 -16.66
C THR A 623 -51.56 -6.06 -16.12
N ALA A 624 -52.61 -5.24 -16.19
CA ALA A 624 -52.61 -3.90 -15.63
C ALA A 624 -52.34 -3.89 -14.11
N ARG A 625 -52.97 -4.82 -13.38
CA ARG A 625 -52.76 -4.98 -11.94
C ARG A 625 -51.34 -5.47 -11.63
N LEU A 626 -50.86 -6.49 -12.34
CA LEU A 626 -49.50 -7.01 -12.20
C LEU A 626 -48.48 -5.89 -12.40
N PHE A 627 -48.56 -5.18 -13.51
CA PHE A 627 -47.66 -4.07 -13.85
C PHE A 627 -47.72 -2.95 -12.80
N THR A 628 -48.92 -2.54 -12.40
CA THR A 628 -49.08 -1.44 -11.44
C THR A 628 -48.48 -1.79 -10.08
N VAL A 629 -48.69 -3.02 -9.60
CA VAL A 629 -48.19 -3.47 -8.30
C VAL A 629 -46.68 -3.67 -8.34
N MET A 630 -46.15 -4.36 -9.36
CA MET A 630 -44.71 -4.63 -9.49
C MET A 630 -43.90 -3.38 -9.84
N GLY A 631 -44.41 -2.56 -10.76
CA GLY A 631 -43.81 -1.27 -11.09
C GLY A 631 -43.85 -0.31 -9.91
N GLY A 632 -44.98 -0.23 -9.19
CA GLY A 632 -45.10 0.56 -7.96
C GLY A 632 -44.10 0.12 -6.88
N PHE A 633 -43.95 -1.20 -6.67
CA PHE A 633 -42.97 -1.76 -5.74
C PHE A 633 -41.54 -1.31 -6.09
N ILE A 634 -41.09 -1.48 -7.34
CA ILE A 634 -39.74 -1.09 -7.76
C ILE A 634 -39.53 0.42 -7.65
N LEU A 635 -40.46 1.24 -8.15
CA LEU A 635 -40.31 2.69 -8.15
C LEU A 635 -40.28 3.28 -6.72
N ILE A 636 -41.08 2.75 -5.80
CA ILE A 636 -41.05 3.18 -4.40
C ILE A 636 -39.76 2.73 -3.71
N LEU A 637 -39.36 1.47 -3.92
CA LEU A 637 -38.13 0.92 -3.35
C LEU A 637 -36.90 1.71 -3.82
N TRP A 638 -36.87 2.10 -5.10
CA TRP A 638 -35.75 2.84 -5.69
C TRP A 638 -35.62 4.28 -5.22
N ILE A 639 -36.65 4.88 -4.61
CA ILE A 639 -36.52 6.18 -3.93
C ILE A 639 -35.66 6.07 -2.66
N ILE A 640 -35.60 4.89 -2.04
CA ILE A 640 -34.82 4.68 -0.82
C ILE A 640 -33.31 4.71 -1.12
N TYR A 641 -32.88 4.19 -2.27
CA TYR A 641 -31.46 4.18 -2.68
C TYR A 641 -30.80 5.57 -2.68
N PRO A 642 -31.32 6.60 -3.37
CA PRO A 642 -30.73 7.95 -3.34
C PRO A 642 -30.82 8.61 -1.97
N ILE A 643 -31.80 8.24 -1.12
CA ILE A 643 -31.85 8.72 0.27
C ILE A 643 -30.69 8.14 1.09
N ILE A 644 -30.45 6.83 1.00
CA ILE A 644 -29.30 6.18 1.64
C ILE A 644 -28.00 6.77 1.11
N TRP A 645 -27.89 6.95 -0.21
CA TRP A 645 -26.73 7.59 -0.82
C TRP A 645 -26.49 9.01 -0.29
N ALA A 646 -27.54 9.84 -0.21
CA ALA A 646 -27.43 11.22 0.27
C ALA A 646 -26.99 11.28 1.74
N LEU A 647 -27.47 10.35 2.58
CA LEU A 647 -27.09 10.25 3.99
C LEU A 647 -25.71 9.59 4.20
N GLY A 648 -25.34 8.64 3.35
CA GLY A 648 -24.04 7.96 3.30
C GLY A 648 -23.01 8.76 2.51
N ALA A 649 -22.66 8.31 1.30
CA ALA A 649 -21.66 8.93 0.43
C ALA A 649 -21.85 10.45 0.19
N GLY A 650 -23.08 10.96 0.20
CA GLY A 650 -23.39 12.37 -0.03
C GLY A 650 -22.97 13.29 1.12
N THR A 651 -23.32 12.94 2.36
CA THR A 651 -23.13 13.81 3.55
C THR A 651 -22.27 13.21 4.66
N GLY A 652 -21.90 11.93 4.57
CA GLY A 652 -21.11 11.21 5.57
C GLY A 652 -21.81 10.93 6.90
N LYS A 653 -23.14 11.06 6.97
CA LYS A 653 -23.93 10.88 8.21
C LYS A 653 -24.15 9.41 8.58
N LEU A 654 -24.14 8.50 7.61
CA LEU A 654 -24.22 7.05 7.84
C LEU A 654 -22.83 6.43 7.84
N SER A 655 -22.57 5.46 8.72
CA SER A 655 -21.36 4.64 8.62
C SER A 655 -21.38 3.79 7.35
N VAL A 656 -20.20 3.35 6.90
CA VAL A 656 -20.06 2.46 5.73
C VAL A 656 -20.82 1.15 5.96
N ASP A 657 -20.76 0.58 7.17
CA ASP A 657 -21.53 -0.61 7.56
C ASP A 657 -23.04 -0.45 7.37
N THR A 658 -23.59 0.66 7.86
CA THR A 658 -25.03 0.89 7.79
C THR A 658 -25.47 1.07 6.33
N GLU A 659 -24.67 1.78 5.54
CA GLU A 659 -24.91 1.95 4.10
C GLU A 659 -24.93 0.60 3.37
N ILE A 660 -23.95 -0.27 3.63
CA ILE A 660 -23.89 -1.61 3.05
C ILE A 660 -25.12 -2.44 3.44
N ILE A 661 -25.47 -2.48 4.73
CA ILE A 661 -26.62 -3.26 5.22
C ILE A 661 -27.91 -2.82 4.52
N TRP A 662 -28.12 -1.52 4.36
CA TRP A 662 -29.27 -1.00 3.62
C TRP A 662 -29.26 -1.46 2.16
N TYR A 663 -28.15 -1.35 1.46
CA TYR A 663 -28.09 -1.79 0.06
C TYR A 663 -28.28 -3.30 -0.11
N VAL A 664 -27.77 -4.13 0.81
CA VAL A 664 -28.01 -5.58 0.79
C VAL A 664 -29.51 -5.86 0.90
N VAL A 665 -30.20 -5.25 1.86
CA VAL A 665 -31.64 -5.42 2.04
C VAL A 665 -32.42 -4.96 0.80
N LEU A 666 -32.09 -3.77 0.30
CA LEU A 666 -32.75 -3.19 -0.87
C LEU A 666 -32.52 -4.05 -2.12
N ASP A 667 -31.30 -4.53 -2.34
CA ASP A 667 -30.97 -5.36 -3.50
C ASP A 667 -31.65 -6.73 -3.43
N VAL A 668 -31.73 -7.36 -2.26
CA VAL A 668 -32.50 -8.60 -2.08
C VAL A 668 -33.98 -8.38 -2.43
N MET A 669 -34.54 -7.23 -2.05
CA MET A 669 -35.91 -6.87 -2.41
C MET A 669 -36.08 -6.59 -3.92
N ALA A 670 -35.16 -5.82 -4.51
CA ALA A 670 -35.23 -5.34 -5.89
C ALA A 670 -34.87 -6.43 -6.92
N LYS A 671 -34.06 -7.41 -6.54
CA LYS A 671 -33.52 -8.43 -7.45
C LYS A 671 -34.21 -9.78 -7.22
N PRO A 672 -33.83 -10.63 -6.25
CA PRO A 672 -34.42 -11.96 -6.13
C PRO A 672 -35.90 -11.96 -5.73
N VAL A 673 -36.33 -11.10 -4.80
CA VAL A 673 -37.76 -11.05 -4.40
C VAL A 673 -38.62 -10.58 -5.56
N PHE A 674 -38.24 -9.48 -6.23
CA PHE A 674 -38.92 -9.00 -7.43
C PHE A 674 -38.96 -10.06 -8.53
N ALA A 675 -37.81 -10.66 -8.89
CA ALA A 675 -37.72 -11.64 -9.95
C ALA A 675 -38.54 -12.89 -9.64
N PHE A 676 -38.44 -13.42 -8.43
CA PHE A 676 -39.26 -14.57 -8.00
C PHE A 676 -40.75 -14.26 -8.06
N TRP A 677 -41.15 -13.07 -7.61
CA TRP A 677 -42.56 -12.64 -7.65
C TRP A 677 -43.06 -12.49 -9.09
N LEU A 678 -42.25 -11.88 -9.98
CA LEU A 678 -42.54 -11.75 -11.41
C LEU A 678 -42.72 -13.12 -12.06
N LEU A 679 -41.77 -14.03 -11.88
CA LEU A 679 -41.81 -15.37 -12.46
C LEU A 679 -42.99 -16.19 -11.92
N SER A 680 -43.25 -16.14 -10.61
CA SER A 680 -44.35 -16.87 -9.98
C SER A 680 -45.72 -16.38 -10.46
N THR A 681 -45.88 -15.07 -10.64
CA THR A 681 -47.15 -14.49 -11.06
C THR A 681 -47.35 -14.66 -12.57
N HIS A 682 -46.28 -14.57 -13.36
CA HIS A 682 -46.29 -14.87 -14.79
C HIS A 682 -46.63 -16.33 -15.06
N ALA A 683 -46.06 -17.28 -14.29
CA ALA A 683 -46.35 -18.71 -14.44
C ALA A 683 -47.81 -19.08 -14.10
N ARG A 684 -48.46 -18.33 -13.20
CA ARG A 684 -49.86 -18.57 -12.78
C ARG A 684 -50.90 -17.84 -13.63
N SER A 685 -50.48 -16.83 -14.40
CA SER A 685 -51.41 -16.00 -15.16
C SER A 685 -51.59 -16.55 -16.57
N SER A 686 -52.77 -17.07 -16.88
CA SER A 686 -53.18 -17.38 -18.27
C SER A 686 -53.21 -16.15 -19.20
N ALA A 687 -53.08 -14.95 -18.62
CA ALA A 687 -53.02 -13.65 -19.28
C ALA A 687 -51.60 -13.06 -19.36
N ALA A 688 -50.57 -13.83 -18.97
CA ALA A 688 -49.20 -13.38 -19.15
C ALA A 688 -48.93 -13.19 -20.64
N PRO A 689 -48.54 -11.98 -21.09
CA PRO A 689 -48.34 -11.74 -22.51
C PRO A 689 -47.22 -12.66 -23.01
N ALA A 690 -47.56 -13.61 -23.89
CA ALA A 690 -46.55 -14.30 -24.67
C ALA A 690 -45.81 -13.21 -25.45
N ILE A 691 -44.49 -13.13 -25.27
CA ILE A 691 -43.65 -12.26 -26.10
C ILE A 691 -43.47 -13.03 -27.42
N ASP A 692 -44.51 -12.96 -28.24
CA ASP A 692 -44.53 -13.53 -29.58
C ASP A 692 -43.70 -12.63 -30.54
N GLY A 693 -43.26 -13.14 -31.68
CA GLY A 693 -42.47 -12.38 -32.66
C GLY A 693 -40.95 -12.41 -32.42
N PHE A 694 -40.25 -11.27 -32.63
CA PHE A 694 -38.77 -11.21 -32.63
C PHE A 694 -38.08 -11.92 -31.45
N TRP A 695 -38.61 -11.78 -30.23
CA TRP A 695 -37.95 -12.28 -29.02
C TRP A 695 -38.07 -13.79 -28.80
N SER A 696 -39.03 -14.44 -29.47
CA SER A 696 -39.24 -15.90 -29.43
C SER A 696 -38.82 -16.59 -30.74
N HIS A 697 -38.91 -15.89 -31.87
CA HIS A 697 -38.75 -16.46 -33.20
C HIS A 697 -37.71 -15.76 -34.11
N GLY A 698 -37.10 -14.66 -33.66
CA GLY A 698 -36.13 -13.88 -34.45
C GLY A 698 -36.76 -13.07 -35.59
N LEU A 699 -35.93 -12.26 -36.27
CA LEU A 699 -36.36 -11.34 -37.35
C LEU A 699 -37.05 -12.03 -38.54
N ASN A 700 -36.75 -13.31 -38.78
CA ASN A 700 -37.19 -14.01 -40.00
C ASN A 700 -38.64 -14.48 -39.97
N ASN A 701 -39.32 -14.41 -38.82
CA ASN A 701 -40.69 -14.92 -38.64
C ASN A 701 -41.72 -13.80 -38.37
N GLU A 702 -41.32 -12.53 -38.36
CA GLU A 702 -42.27 -11.41 -38.29
C GLU A 702 -42.96 -11.24 -39.66
N GLY A 703 -44.25 -11.58 -39.73
CA GLY A 703 -45.08 -11.38 -40.93
C GLY A 703 -45.74 -12.63 -41.50
N THR A 704 -45.50 -13.82 -40.94
CA THR A 704 -46.37 -14.97 -41.22
C THR A 704 -47.69 -14.76 -40.47
N LEU A 705 -48.66 -14.12 -41.14
CA LEU A 705 -50.06 -14.14 -40.74
C LEU A 705 -50.45 -15.60 -40.49
N ARG A 706 -50.59 -15.98 -39.21
CA ARG A 706 -51.47 -17.10 -38.88
C ARG A 706 -52.87 -16.57 -39.06
N LEU A 707 -53.45 -16.83 -40.22
CA LEU A 707 -54.90 -16.98 -40.30
C LEU A 707 -55.21 -18.11 -39.33
N ASP A 708 -55.81 -17.79 -38.20
CA ASP A 708 -56.46 -18.82 -37.39
C ASP A 708 -57.43 -19.54 -38.34
N ASP A 709 -57.23 -20.85 -38.51
CA ASP A 709 -58.14 -21.76 -39.18
C ASP A 709 -59.44 -21.81 -38.36
N ASP A 710 -60.29 -20.81 -38.57
CA ASP A 710 -61.70 -20.82 -38.18
C ASP A 710 -62.54 -21.10 -39.45
N GLU A 711 -62.22 -22.22 -40.12
CA GLU A 711 -63.12 -22.91 -41.05
C GLU A 711 -63.14 -24.42 -40.74
N GLY A 712 -64.06 -24.80 -39.85
CA GLY A 712 -64.91 -25.99 -39.97
C GLY A 712 -64.30 -27.39 -39.87
N ALA A 713 -64.51 -28.03 -38.71
CA ALA A 713 -65.25 -29.30 -38.56
C ALA A 713 -65.36 -29.71 -37.08
#